data_AF-A0A2V9GZ61-F1
#
_entry.id   AF-A0A2V9GZ61-F1
#
_cell.length_a   1.000
_cell.length_b   1.000
_cell.length_c   1.000
_cell.angle_alpha   90.00
_cell.angle_beta   90.00
_cell.angle_gamma   90.00
#
_symmetry.space_group_name_H-M   'P 1'
#
loop_
_entity.id
_entity.type
_entity.pdbx_description
1 polymer ?
#
loop_
_entity_poly.entity_id
_entity_poly.type
_entity_poly.pdbx_seq_one_letter_code
_entity_poly.pdbx_strand_id
1 'polypeptide(L)'
;MLLPGEIDITRHAPKPGCAPEVARRYTRWLATHHYENFNVVSWLLPKALHQDFYNVYAYCRWADDLGDEVRDAARALELLHWWERELDACYEGKPAHPVFVALHETIVAKDIPKQPFADLLKAFRQDQTVTRYPNWDAVLGYCVYSASPVGRLVLYLCGYRDEQRQRLSDATCTALQLANFWQDVARDLEIGRIYIPLDAAAAQGLSENDIVEKRFDERYVRLMKDLIARTRALFAEGHLLVKMVDGRLSVDLEMFSRGGLAVLDAIEAIGYDTLHRRPAVSKVKQARLLGGALVRQLINKNSSADVKVLTSIAVGTEHAVPPASTMIAESYEACYAIARAARSNFYHAFFLLPKPKRDGLAALYAFMRLVDDVADEGADLAAKQRGLAKWRAALDQAITGQEQLFDGNAAMSPPSALDGASEVLPALVDTLQRYKMPARYLHDLISGAEMDLTLQAYPTFDRLREYCYRVAGTVGLTCTHVFGFRDARALDLAEKLGLTFQLTNIIRDVHEDYKLGRIYLPEEDLQRYGVSAEDFGRAEATLGVRELLRFEAERAWQLYEEGSALLGLIDADSRGALWLLVHTYSALLSRIEAVDFAVFGERVRLPKAEKMMFIAKARFGRHTEENILEKRNRDRRRAGGTGSRRRVG
;
A
#
# COMPACT_ATOMS: atom_id res chain seq x y z
N MET A 1 -5.24 24.88 -18.52
CA MET A 1 -4.02 24.24 -17.99
C MET A 1 -4.21 24.01 -16.50
N LEU A 2 -3.71 22.89 -15.98
CA LEU A 2 -3.61 22.64 -14.53
C LEU A 2 -2.73 23.72 -13.90
N LEU A 3 -3.16 24.27 -12.77
CA LEU A 3 -2.30 25.15 -11.97
C LEU A 3 -1.24 24.29 -11.27
N PRO A 4 0.03 24.73 -11.18
CA PRO A 4 1.05 24.01 -10.45
C PRO A 4 0.62 23.76 -8.99
N GLY A 5 0.54 22.49 -8.58
CA GLY A 5 0.15 22.09 -7.23
C GLY A 5 -1.37 21.95 -7.00
N GLU A 6 -2.20 22.05 -8.04
CA GLU A 6 -3.65 21.81 -7.97
C GLU A 6 -3.99 20.34 -7.63
N ILE A 7 -3.12 19.41 -8.02
CA ILE A 7 -3.21 17.95 -7.79
C ILE A 7 -1.79 17.41 -7.54
N ASP A 8 -1.60 16.51 -6.57
CA ASP A 8 -0.25 16.10 -6.10
C ASP A 8 0.55 15.38 -7.20
N ILE A 9 -0.13 14.58 -8.03
CA ILE A 9 0.47 13.84 -9.15
C ILE A 9 1.19 14.75 -10.18
N THR A 10 0.83 16.03 -10.24
CA THR A 10 1.39 17.01 -11.18
C THR A 10 2.79 17.47 -10.80
N ARG A 11 3.17 17.36 -9.52
CA ARG A 11 4.45 17.88 -8.99
C ARG A 11 5.68 17.24 -9.61
N HIS A 12 5.55 15.99 -10.05
CA HIS A 12 6.65 15.16 -10.54
C HIS A 12 6.59 14.95 -12.06
N ALA A 13 5.62 15.58 -12.75
CA ALA A 13 5.43 15.42 -14.18
C ALA A 13 6.56 16.11 -14.98
N PRO A 14 7.24 15.42 -15.91
CA PRO A 14 8.18 16.07 -16.82
C PRO A 14 7.52 17.17 -17.65
N LYS A 15 8.31 18.09 -18.21
CA LYS A 15 7.78 19.11 -19.12
C LYS A 15 7.13 18.46 -20.36
N PRO A 16 6.03 19.02 -20.88
CA PRO A 16 5.46 18.60 -22.15
C PRO A 16 6.49 18.62 -23.29
N GLY A 17 6.44 17.64 -24.18
CA GLY A 17 7.41 17.45 -25.27
C GLY A 17 8.73 16.79 -24.84
N CYS A 18 8.77 16.17 -23.65
CA CYS A 18 9.96 15.43 -23.21
C CYS A 18 10.30 14.25 -24.14
N ALA A 19 11.57 13.84 -24.12
CA ALA A 19 12.01 12.68 -24.89
C ALA A 19 11.31 11.39 -24.43
N PRO A 20 11.02 10.42 -25.33
CA PRO A 20 10.30 9.19 -24.98
C PRO A 20 10.93 8.37 -23.85
N GLU A 21 12.25 8.40 -23.71
CA GLU A 21 12.94 7.74 -22.61
C GLU A 21 12.60 8.36 -21.24
N VAL A 22 12.50 9.69 -21.18
CA VAL A 22 12.09 10.42 -19.97
C VAL A 22 10.64 10.08 -19.64
N ALA A 23 9.78 10.06 -20.65
CA ALA A 23 8.38 9.69 -20.52
C ALA A 23 8.18 8.26 -19.96
N ARG A 24 8.87 7.24 -20.52
CA ARG A 24 8.79 5.85 -20.03
C ARG A 24 9.26 5.70 -18.59
N ARG A 25 10.31 6.44 -18.22
CA ARG A 25 10.81 6.44 -16.85
C ARG A 25 9.80 7.07 -15.88
N TYR A 26 9.16 8.17 -16.28
CA TYR A 26 8.10 8.80 -15.49
C TYR A 26 6.90 7.87 -15.26
N THR A 27 6.38 7.23 -16.31
CA THR A 27 5.24 6.31 -16.16
C THR A 27 5.59 5.09 -15.30
N ARG A 28 6.82 4.56 -15.42
CA ARG A 28 7.34 3.51 -14.53
C ARG A 28 7.41 3.97 -13.08
N TRP A 29 7.98 5.15 -12.84
CA TRP A 29 8.07 5.73 -11.50
C TRP A 29 6.68 5.87 -10.90
N LEU A 30 5.75 6.50 -11.63
CA LEU A 30 4.38 6.71 -11.17
C LEU A 30 3.69 5.37 -10.83
N ALA A 31 3.82 4.37 -11.71
CA ALA A 31 3.23 3.05 -11.49
C ALA A 31 3.86 2.25 -10.33
N THR A 32 5.06 2.62 -9.89
CA THR A 32 5.77 1.93 -8.80
C THR A 32 5.75 2.68 -7.48
N HIS A 33 5.35 3.96 -7.49
CA HIS A 33 5.39 4.88 -6.34
C HIS A 33 4.02 5.41 -5.92
N HIS A 34 2.97 5.20 -6.73
CA HIS A 34 1.62 5.64 -6.40
C HIS A 34 0.88 4.60 -5.51
N TYR A 35 0.22 5.08 -4.45
CA TYR A 35 -0.25 4.32 -3.27
C TYR A 35 -1.48 3.41 -3.48
N GLU A 36 -2.12 3.40 -4.64
CA GLU A 36 -3.35 2.63 -4.83
C GLU A 36 -3.13 1.20 -5.33
N ASN A 37 -3.92 0.28 -4.73
CA ASN A 37 -3.83 -1.18 -4.79
C ASN A 37 -4.12 -1.79 -6.16
N PHE A 38 -3.39 -1.39 -7.19
CA PHE A 38 -3.26 -2.18 -8.38
C PHE A 38 -1.89 -2.84 -8.35
N ASN A 39 -1.85 -4.16 -8.13
CA ASN A 39 -0.72 -4.99 -8.56
C ASN A 39 -0.73 -4.99 -10.10
N VAL A 40 -0.54 -3.81 -10.72
CA VAL A 40 -0.56 -3.56 -12.18
C VAL A 40 0.29 -4.58 -12.91
N VAL A 41 1.35 -5.01 -12.25
CA VAL A 41 2.24 -6.05 -12.71
C VAL A 41 2.15 -7.23 -11.75
N SER A 42 1.23 -8.16 -12.02
CA SER A 42 1.28 -9.49 -11.43
C SER A 42 2.67 -10.09 -11.69
N TRP A 43 3.24 -10.77 -10.69
CA TRP A 43 4.50 -11.51 -10.81
C TRP A 43 4.52 -12.50 -11.99
N LEU A 44 3.33 -12.88 -12.48
CA LEU A 44 3.14 -13.79 -13.61
C LEU A 44 3.22 -13.11 -14.98
N LEU A 45 3.16 -11.77 -15.05
CA LEU A 45 3.28 -11.04 -16.32
C LEU A 45 4.72 -11.06 -16.86
N PRO A 46 4.93 -11.33 -18.16
CA PRO A 46 6.26 -11.26 -18.78
C PRO A 46 6.93 -9.90 -18.56
N LYS A 47 8.22 -9.91 -18.17
CA LYS A 47 9.02 -8.68 -17.97
C LYS A 47 8.97 -7.71 -19.16
N ALA A 48 8.87 -8.25 -20.36
CA ALA A 48 8.77 -7.45 -21.59
C ALA A 48 7.51 -6.58 -21.66
N LEU A 49 6.43 -6.93 -20.94
CA LEU A 49 5.18 -6.15 -20.93
C LEU A 49 5.15 -5.11 -19.80
N HIS A 50 6.07 -5.16 -18.84
CA HIS A 50 5.99 -4.33 -17.63
C HIS A 50 5.90 -2.83 -17.95
N GLN A 51 6.71 -2.36 -18.91
CA GLN A 51 6.67 -0.96 -19.31
C GLN A 51 5.35 -0.56 -19.96
N ASP A 52 4.76 -1.43 -20.79
CA ASP A 52 3.47 -1.17 -21.41
C ASP A 52 2.36 -1.04 -20.37
N PHE A 53 2.39 -1.92 -19.36
CA PHE A 53 1.49 -1.86 -18.21
C PHE A 53 1.68 -0.58 -17.39
N TYR A 54 2.92 -0.12 -17.17
CA TYR A 54 3.19 1.15 -16.49
C TYR A 54 2.63 2.34 -17.27
N ASN A 55 2.75 2.33 -18.59
CA ASN A 55 2.22 3.40 -19.46
C ASN A 55 0.68 3.48 -19.38
N VAL A 56 0.00 2.32 -19.45
CA VAL A 56 -1.47 2.26 -19.32
C VAL A 56 -1.91 2.65 -17.92
N TYR A 57 -1.23 2.19 -16.87
CA TYR A 57 -1.56 2.59 -15.50
C TYR A 57 -1.40 4.10 -15.28
N ALA A 58 -0.30 4.69 -15.75
CA ALA A 58 -0.07 6.12 -15.63
C ALA A 58 -1.19 6.94 -16.28
N TYR A 59 -1.74 6.47 -17.41
CA TYR A 59 -2.92 7.06 -18.03
C TYR A 59 -4.15 6.98 -17.13
N CYS A 60 -4.46 5.77 -16.64
CA CYS A 60 -5.64 5.57 -15.79
C CYS A 60 -5.55 6.40 -14.51
N ARG A 61 -4.37 6.44 -13.86
CA ARG A 61 -4.20 7.17 -12.62
C ARG A 61 -4.35 8.68 -12.79
N TRP A 62 -3.76 9.24 -13.84
CA TRP A 62 -3.98 10.65 -14.15
C TRP A 62 -5.45 10.95 -14.41
N ALA A 63 -6.15 10.11 -15.16
CA ALA A 63 -7.57 10.32 -15.44
C ALA A 63 -8.43 10.27 -14.16
N ASP A 64 -8.11 9.34 -13.25
CA ASP A 64 -8.74 9.17 -11.94
C ASP A 64 -8.50 10.39 -11.03
N ASP A 65 -7.25 10.82 -10.86
CA ASP A 65 -6.90 11.98 -10.01
C ASP A 65 -7.52 13.29 -10.52
N LEU A 66 -7.62 13.47 -11.83
CA LEU A 66 -8.29 14.63 -12.43
C LEU A 66 -9.79 14.67 -12.12
N GLY A 67 -10.41 13.49 -11.89
CA GLY A 67 -11.80 13.36 -11.48
C GLY A 67 -11.99 13.51 -9.97
N ASP A 68 -11.15 12.86 -9.17
CA ASP A 68 -11.43 12.62 -7.74
C ASP A 68 -10.67 13.56 -6.78
N GLU A 69 -9.47 14.03 -7.14
CA GLU A 69 -8.71 14.95 -6.26
C GLU A 69 -9.14 16.42 -6.41
N VAL A 70 -9.89 16.73 -7.48
CA VAL A 70 -10.37 18.07 -7.78
C VAL A 70 -11.74 18.28 -7.13
N ARG A 71 -11.78 19.12 -6.07
CA ARG A 71 -13.02 19.35 -5.29
C ARG A 71 -14.17 19.97 -6.08
N ASP A 72 -13.88 20.76 -7.11
CA ASP A 72 -14.91 21.38 -7.96
C ASP A 72 -15.21 20.52 -9.18
N ALA A 73 -16.43 20.01 -9.26
CA ALA A 73 -16.87 19.14 -10.35
C ALA A 73 -16.78 19.80 -11.74
N ALA A 74 -17.05 21.11 -11.84
CA ALA A 74 -16.94 21.83 -13.11
C ALA A 74 -15.47 21.84 -13.59
N ARG A 75 -14.54 22.11 -12.68
CA ARG A 75 -13.11 22.05 -12.93
C ARG A 75 -12.63 20.63 -13.27
N ALA A 76 -13.10 19.61 -12.56
CA ALA A 76 -12.79 18.22 -12.87
C ALA A 76 -13.20 17.86 -14.31
N LEU A 77 -14.40 18.26 -14.73
CA LEU A 77 -14.89 18.06 -16.11
C LEU A 77 -14.03 18.79 -17.15
N GLU A 78 -13.60 20.03 -16.90
CA GLU A 78 -12.67 20.75 -17.79
C GLU A 78 -11.34 20.01 -17.96
N LEU A 79 -10.81 19.46 -16.87
CA LEU A 79 -9.56 18.72 -16.83
C LEU A 79 -9.67 17.37 -17.54
N LEU A 80 -10.77 16.64 -17.34
CA LEU A 80 -11.09 15.42 -18.08
C LEU A 80 -11.30 15.68 -19.59
N HIS A 81 -11.85 16.83 -19.98
CA HIS A 81 -11.90 17.24 -21.39
C HIS A 81 -10.52 17.59 -21.94
N TRP A 82 -9.65 18.21 -21.14
CA TRP A 82 -8.26 18.43 -21.54
C TRP A 82 -7.52 17.11 -21.75
N TRP A 83 -7.68 16.14 -20.84
CA TRP A 83 -7.06 14.83 -20.95
C TRP A 83 -7.54 14.04 -22.18
N GLU A 84 -8.81 14.18 -22.57
CA GLU A 84 -9.33 13.62 -23.82
C GLU A 84 -8.68 14.27 -25.05
N ARG A 85 -8.43 15.58 -25.05
CA ARG A 85 -7.70 16.23 -26.15
C ARG A 85 -6.25 15.74 -26.25
N GLU A 86 -5.60 15.47 -25.13
CA GLU A 86 -4.26 14.84 -25.13
C GLU A 86 -4.30 13.41 -25.68
N LEU A 87 -5.37 12.65 -25.36
CA LEU A 87 -5.61 11.33 -25.95
C LEU A 87 -5.81 11.44 -27.47
N ASP A 88 -6.61 12.39 -27.95
CA ASP A 88 -6.81 12.65 -29.38
C ASP A 88 -5.47 12.95 -30.07
N ALA A 89 -4.70 13.88 -29.52
CA ALA A 89 -3.38 14.24 -30.03
C ALA A 89 -2.41 13.05 -30.05
N CYS A 90 -2.48 12.17 -29.06
CA CYS A 90 -1.68 10.94 -29.01
C CYS A 90 -2.00 10.00 -30.19
N TYR A 91 -3.29 9.80 -30.52
CA TYR A 91 -3.71 8.97 -31.65
C TYR A 91 -3.49 9.63 -33.02
N GLU A 92 -3.40 10.97 -33.07
CA GLU A 92 -2.97 11.72 -34.25
C GLU A 92 -1.45 11.73 -34.46
N GLY A 93 -0.67 11.08 -33.58
CA GLY A 93 0.79 11.02 -33.66
C GLY A 93 1.50 12.29 -33.16
N LYS A 94 0.83 13.09 -32.33
CA LYS A 94 1.35 14.34 -31.75
C LYS A 94 1.26 14.37 -30.22
N PRO A 95 1.71 13.33 -29.49
CA PRO A 95 1.64 13.34 -28.03
C PRO A 95 2.55 14.44 -27.45
N ALA A 96 2.00 15.27 -26.56
CA ALA A 96 2.76 16.32 -25.88
C ALA A 96 2.99 16.00 -24.41
N HIS A 97 1.95 15.60 -23.67
CA HIS A 97 2.08 15.28 -22.26
C HIS A 97 2.91 14.00 -22.02
N PRO A 98 3.81 13.94 -21.01
CA PRO A 98 4.74 12.82 -20.81
C PRO A 98 4.08 11.44 -20.73
N VAL A 99 2.91 11.33 -20.09
CA VAL A 99 2.15 10.07 -20.04
C VAL A 99 1.79 9.61 -21.46
N PHE A 100 1.31 10.51 -22.30
CA PHE A 100 0.92 10.19 -23.67
C PHE A 100 2.11 9.96 -24.58
N VAL A 101 3.25 10.62 -24.35
CA VAL A 101 4.50 10.32 -25.07
C VAL A 101 4.92 8.87 -24.86
N ALA A 102 4.89 8.37 -23.61
CA ALA A 102 5.19 6.97 -23.33
C ALA A 102 4.09 6.03 -23.83
N LEU A 103 2.82 6.40 -23.62
CA LEU A 103 1.67 5.59 -24.02
C LEU A 103 1.59 5.42 -25.54
N HIS A 104 1.99 6.41 -26.32
CA HIS A 104 1.97 6.36 -27.79
C HIS A 104 2.78 5.17 -28.33
N GLU A 105 3.97 4.91 -27.77
CA GLU A 105 4.78 3.75 -28.17
C GLU A 105 4.06 2.43 -27.90
N THR A 106 3.40 2.31 -26.74
CA THR A 106 2.60 1.13 -26.37
C THR A 106 1.38 0.99 -27.28
N ILE A 107 0.66 2.08 -27.57
CA ILE A 107 -0.50 2.09 -28.47
C ILE A 107 -0.11 1.58 -29.85
N VAL A 108 0.98 2.10 -30.42
CA VAL A 108 1.47 1.69 -31.74
C VAL A 108 1.98 0.26 -31.72
N ALA A 109 2.80 -0.11 -30.74
CA ALA A 109 3.41 -1.45 -30.67
C ALA A 109 2.38 -2.56 -30.40
N LYS A 110 1.30 -2.26 -29.67
CA LYS A 110 0.26 -3.22 -29.32
C LYS A 110 -1.01 -3.06 -30.15
N ASP A 111 -1.05 -2.11 -31.07
CA ASP A 111 -2.21 -1.83 -31.92
C ASP A 111 -3.49 -1.71 -31.07
N ILE A 112 -3.44 -0.83 -30.07
CA ILE A 112 -4.55 -0.61 -29.13
C ILE A 112 -5.48 0.43 -29.73
N PRO A 113 -6.79 0.17 -29.85
CA PRO A 113 -7.74 1.19 -30.28
C PRO A 113 -7.91 2.27 -29.22
N LYS A 114 -8.29 3.48 -29.64
CA LYS A 114 -8.60 4.60 -28.73
C LYS A 114 -9.76 4.31 -27.78
N GLN A 115 -10.72 3.49 -28.22
CA GLN A 115 -12.02 3.34 -27.58
C GLN A 115 -11.95 2.97 -26.08
N PRO A 116 -11.15 1.99 -25.62
CA PRO A 116 -11.07 1.66 -24.20
C PRO A 116 -10.57 2.83 -23.33
N PHE A 117 -9.60 3.61 -23.81
CA PHE A 117 -9.14 4.80 -23.08
C PHE A 117 -10.23 5.86 -23.00
N ALA A 118 -10.90 6.14 -24.12
CA ALA A 118 -12.00 7.11 -24.16
C ALA A 118 -13.19 6.68 -23.29
N ASP A 119 -13.48 5.38 -23.20
CA ASP A 119 -14.55 4.84 -22.36
C ASP A 119 -14.28 5.05 -20.87
N LEU A 120 -13.03 4.92 -20.40
CA LEU A 120 -12.68 5.26 -19.02
C LEU A 120 -12.97 6.73 -18.70
N LEU A 121 -12.68 7.65 -19.62
CA LEU A 121 -12.99 9.08 -19.42
C LEU A 121 -14.49 9.35 -19.32
N LYS A 122 -15.32 8.57 -20.00
CA LYS A 122 -16.78 8.67 -19.83
C LYS A 122 -17.21 8.28 -18.42
N ALA A 123 -16.61 7.23 -17.86
CA ALA A 123 -16.90 6.82 -16.47
C ALA A 123 -16.51 7.90 -15.47
N PHE A 124 -15.29 8.44 -15.56
CA PHE A 124 -14.84 9.51 -14.66
C PHE A 124 -15.73 10.76 -14.73
N ARG A 125 -16.21 11.14 -15.93
CA ARG A 125 -17.19 12.24 -16.08
C ARG A 125 -18.56 11.89 -15.48
N GLN A 126 -19.01 10.66 -15.67
CA GLN A 126 -20.27 10.17 -15.12
C GLN A 126 -20.22 10.20 -13.59
N ASP A 127 -19.10 9.86 -12.97
CA ASP A 127 -18.90 9.85 -11.52
C ASP A 127 -18.99 11.25 -10.87
N GLN A 128 -18.85 12.32 -11.65
CA GLN A 128 -19.05 13.71 -11.19
C GLN A 128 -20.52 14.11 -11.08
N THR A 129 -21.44 13.39 -11.74
CA THR A 129 -22.84 13.84 -11.92
C THR A 129 -23.88 12.77 -11.59
N VAL A 130 -23.54 11.50 -11.67
CA VAL A 130 -24.48 10.38 -11.48
C VAL A 130 -24.18 9.68 -10.16
N THR A 131 -25.13 9.77 -9.24
CA THR A 131 -25.04 9.13 -7.92
C THR A 131 -26.06 8.01 -7.71
N ARG A 132 -27.06 7.89 -8.60
CA ARG A 132 -28.18 6.93 -8.53
C ARG A 132 -28.40 6.28 -9.88
N TYR A 133 -28.83 5.01 -9.86
CA TYR A 133 -29.07 4.23 -11.06
C TYR A 133 -30.52 3.75 -11.10
N PRO A 134 -31.31 4.16 -12.12
CA PRO A 134 -32.73 3.84 -12.17
C PRO A 134 -33.01 2.35 -12.37
N ASN A 135 -32.14 1.65 -13.10
CA ASN A 135 -32.33 0.24 -13.43
C ASN A 135 -31.02 -0.52 -13.64
N TRP A 136 -31.14 -1.85 -13.75
CA TRP A 136 -30.01 -2.75 -13.98
C TRP A 136 -29.17 -2.37 -15.21
N ASP A 137 -29.83 -2.01 -16.31
CA ASP A 137 -29.14 -1.62 -17.54
C ASP A 137 -28.33 -0.34 -17.38
N ALA A 138 -28.77 0.60 -16.54
CA ALA A 138 -28.01 1.80 -16.22
C ALA A 138 -26.73 1.49 -15.43
N VAL A 139 -26.79 0.54 -14.48
CA VAL A 139 -25.59 0.08 -13.74
C VAL A 139 -24.63 -0.67 -14.68
N LEU A 140 -25.15 -1.55 -15.53
CA LEU A 140 -24.34 -2.22 -16.56
C LEU A 140 -23.72 -1.21 -17.53
N GLY A 141 -24.47 -0.18 -17.93
CA GLY A 141 -24.00 0.91 -18.77
C GLY A 141 -22.84 1.67 -18.15
N TYR A 142 -22.86 1.88 -16.82
CA TYR A 142 -21.68 2.40 -16.11
C TYR A 142 -20.50 1.43 -16.18
N CYS A 143 -20.70 0.14 -15.92
CA CYS A 143 -19.64 -0.87 -15.99
C CYS A 143 -19.01 -1.04 -17.38
N VAL A 144 -19.74 -0.73 -18.46
CA VAL A 144 -19.18 -0.67 -19.83
C VAL A 144 -18.07 0.37 -19.93
N TYR A 145 -18.16 1.46 -19.17
CA TYR A 145 -17.19 2.55 -19.18
C TYR A 145 -16.14 2.43 -18.06
N SER A 146 -16.52 1.98 -16.86
CA SER A 146 -15.63 1.99 -15.69
C SER A 146 -14.79 0.73 -15.52
N ALA A 147 -15.29 -0.43 -15.98
CA ALA A 147 -14.66 -1.73 -15.69
C ALA A 147 -14.20 -2.45 -16.96
N SER A 148 -15.09 -2.56 -17.94
CA SER A 148 -14.82 -3.28 -19.20
C SER A 148 -13.54 -2.82 -19.90
N PRO A 149 -13.25 -1.51 -20.02
CA PRO A 149 -12.08 -1.06 -20.76
C PRO A 149 -10.76 -1.53 -20.16
N VAL A 150 -10.68 -1.70 -18.84
CA VAL A 150 -9.48 -2.20 -18.15
C VAL A 150 -9.13 -3.61 -18.63
N GLY A 151 -10.11 -4.52 -18.64
CA GLY A 151 -9.91 -5.88 -19.13
C GLY A 151 -9.51 -5.91 -20.62
N ARG A 152 -10.17 -5.06 -21.42
CA ARG A 152 -9.84 -4.94 -22.86
C ARG A 152 -8.40 -4.49 -23.08
N LEU A 153 -7.93 -3.48 -22.34
CA LEU A 153 -6.56 -2.99 -22.38
C LEU A 153 -5.57 -4.10 -22.02
N VAL A 154 -5.83 -4.87 -20.97
CA VAL A 154 -4.99 -6.03 -20.58
C VAL A 154 -4.91 -7.06 -21.72
N LEU A 155 -6.03 -7.36 -22.38
CA LEU A 155 -6.04 -8.28 -23.51
C LEU A 155 -5.23 -7.74 -24.70
N TYR A 156 -5.36 -6.45 -25.05
CA TYR A 156 -4.55 -5.84 -26.10
C TYR A 156 -3.05 -5.90 -25.80
N LEU A 157 -2.65 -5.60 -24.56
CA LEU A 157 -1.24 -5.70 -24.13
C LEU A 157 -0.69 -7.12 -24.27
N CYS A 158 -1.54 -8.13 -24.05
CA CYS A 158 -1.22 -9.54 -24.22
C CYS A 158 -1.39 -10.06 -25.66
N GLY A 159 -1.78 -9.20 -26.60
CA GLY A 159 -1.89 -9.51 -28.03
C GLY A 159 -3.24 -10.09 -28.47
N TYR A 160 -4.27 -10.05 -27.63
CA TYR A 160 -5.62 -10.56 -27.93
C TYR A 160 -6.57 -9.44 -28.36
N ARG A 161 -7.19 -9.60 -29.53
CA ARG A 161 -8.01 -8.56 -30.18
C ARG A 161 -9.37 -9.04 -30.65
N ASP A 162 -9.60 -10.35 -30.67
CA ASP A 162 -10.86 -10.92 -31.15
C ASP A 162 -12.02 -10.55 -30.23
N GLU A 163 -13.17 -10.28 -30.86
CA GLU A 163 -14.39 -9.86 -30.18
C GLU A 163 -14.83 -10.86 -29.10
N GLN A 164 -14.61 -12.15 -29.33
CA GLN A 164 -15.02 -13.19 -28.39
C GLN A 164 -14.30 -13.07 -27.05
N ARG A 165 -12.97 -12.97 -27.03
CA ARG A 165 -12.23 -12.79 -25.78
C ARG A 165 -12.50 -11.44 -25.13
N GLN A 166 -12.70 -10.39 -25.92
CA GLN A 166 -13.09 -9.08 -25.40
C GLN A 166 -14.44 -9.14 -24.66
N ARG A 167 -15.45 -9.79 -25.24
CA ARG A 167 -16.77 -9.98 -24.61
C ARG A 167 -16.69 -10.77 -23.30
N LEU A 168 -15.91 -11.85 -23.27
CA LEU A 168 -15.73 -12.64 -22.04
C LEU A 168 -14.95 -11.88 -20.96
N SER A 169 -14.02 -11.02 -21.36
CA SER A 169 -13.33 -10.10 -20.45
C SER A 169 -14.29 -9.08 -19.88
N ASP A 170 -15.16 -8.50 -20.70
CA ASP A 170 -16.18 -7.55 -20.25
C ASP A 170 -17.08 -8.19 -19.20
N ALA A 171 -17.58 -9.41 -19.44
CA ALA A 171 -18.38 -10.15 -18.46
C ALA A 171 -17.65 -10.33 -17.12
N THR A 172 -16.35 -10.66 -17.15
CA THR A 172 -15.52 -10.81 -15.94
C THR A 172 -15.32 -9.48 -15.21
N CYS A 173 -14.98 -8.41 -15.94
CA CYS A 173 -14.74 -7.08 -15.38
C CYS A 173 -16.02 -6.46 -14.81
N THR A 174 -17.14 -6.58 -15.51
CA THR A 174 -18.46 -6.17 -15.01
C THR A 174 -18.81 -6.96 -13.75
N ALA A 175 -18.60 -8.28 -13.72
CA ALA A 175 -18.89 -9.08 -12.53
C ALA A 175 -18.05 -8.66 -11.31
N LEU A 176 -16.77 -8.35 -11.51
CA LEU A 176 -15.89 -7.83 -10.46
C LEU A 176 -16.38 -6.49 -9.92
N GLN A 177 -16.75 -5.57 -10.81
CA GLN A 177 -17.24 -4.25 -10.41
C GLN A 177 -18.56 -4.35 -9.62
N LEU A 178 -19.48 -5.19 -10.07
CA LEU A 178 -20.74 -5.44 -9.36
C LEU A 178 -20.48 -6.08 -7.98
N ALA A 179 -19.54 -7.02 -7.88
CA ALA A 179 -19.17 -7.60 -6.60
C ALA A 179 -18.62 -6.56 -5.62
N ASN A 180 -17.85 -5.57 -6.10
CA ASN A 180 -17.39 -4.45 -5.30
C ASN A 180 -18.56 -3.58 -4.82
N PHE A 181 -19.49 -3.22 -5.71
CA PHE A 181 -20.68 -2.44 -5.32
C PHE A 181 -21.51 -3.13 -4.24
N TRP A 182 -21.70 -4.45 -4.36
CA TRP A 182 -22.44 -5.22 -3.35
C TRP A 182 -21.67 -5.33 -2.03
N GLN A 183 -20.34 -5.33 -2.07
CA GLN A 183 -19.50 -5.35 -0.88
C GLN A 183 -19.48 -4.00 -0.16
N ASP A 184 -19.47 -2.90 -0.91
CA ASP A 184 -19.12 -1.56 -0.43
C ASP A 184 -20.34 -0.64 -0.25
N VAL A 185 -21.58 -1.16 -0.28
CA VAL A 185 -22.83 -0.39 -0.13
C VAL A 185 -22.76 0.65 1.01
N ALA A 186 -22.31 0.26 2.21
CA ALA A 186 -22.19 1.16 3.35
C ALA A 186 -21.19 2.31 3.12
N ARG A 187 -20.07 2.05 2.45
CA ARG A 187 -19.02 3.02 2.13
C ARG A 187 -19.46 3.94 1.00
N ASP A 188 -20.07 3.38 -0.04
CA ASP A 188 -20.59 4.16 -1.16
C ASP A 188 -21.64 5.17 -0.67
N LEU A 189 -22.47 4.79 0.30
CA LEU A 189 -23.41 5.69 0.96
C LEU A 189 -22.73 6.84 1.72
N GLU A 190 -21.57 6.63 2.34
CA GLU A 190 -20.83 7.67 3.08
C GLU A 190 -20.37 8.80 2.16
N ILE A 191 -20.09 8.49 0.89
CA ILE A 191 -19.77 9.46 -0.17
C ILE A 191 -20.99 9.83 -1.01
N GLY A 192 -22.20 9.46 -0.57
CA GLY A 192 -23.46 9.85 -1.20
C GLY A 192 -23.80 9.11 -2.49
N ARG A 193 -23.25 7.92 -2.75
CA ARG A 193 -23.51 7.09 -3.94
C ARG A 193 -24.34 5.85 -3.62
N ILE A 194 -25.21 5.43 -4.56
CA ILE A 194 -25.97 4.17 -4.50
C ILE A 194 -25.92 3.52 -5.88
N TYR A 195 -25.15 2.43 -5.98
CA TYR A 195 -25.04 1.60 -7.19
C TYR A 195 -26.12 0.52 -7.29
N ILE A 196 -26.88 0.29 -6.22
CA ILE A 196 -28.05 -0.59 -6.23
C ILE A 196 -29.11 -0.02 -7.20
N PRO A 197 -29.58 -0.81 -8.20
CA PRO A 197 -30.65 -0.38 -9.09
C PRO A 197 -31.94 -0.08 -8.33
N LEU A 198 -32.51 1.10 -8.55
CA LEU A 198 -33.73 1.52 -7.85
C LEU A 198 -34.95 0.70 -8.24
N ASP A 199 -35.04 0.22 -9.49
CA ASP A 199 -36.11 -0.69 -9.92
C ASP A 199 -36.06 -2.05 -9.23
N ALA A 200 -34.86 -2.61 -9.03
CA ALA A 200 -34.64 -3.86 -8.35
C ALA A 200 -35.00 -3.74 -6.86
N ALA A 201 -34.62 -2.62 -6.23
CA ALA A 201 -35.04 -2.29 -4.87
C ALA A 201 -36.57 -2.18 -4.77
N ALA A 202 -37.20 -1.42 -5.68
CA ALA A 202 -38.65 -1.23 -5.73
C ALA A 202 -39.39 -2.55 -5.95
N ALA A 203 -38.87 -3.46 -6.78
CA ALA A 203 -39.44 -4.78 -7.00
C ALA A 203 -39.48 -5.65 -5.72
N GLN A 204 -38.61 -5.37 -4.74
CA GLN A 204 -38.63 -5.99 -3.41
C GLN A 204 -39.40 -5.17 -2.37
N GLY A 205 -40.01 -4.06 -2.77
CA GLY A 205 -40.73 -3.14 -1.89
C GLY A 205 -39.82 -2.24 -1.05
N LEU A 206 -38.61 -1.94 -1.53
CA LEU A 206 -37.68 -1.00 -0.91
C LEU A 206 -37.66 0.31 -1.69
N SER A 207 -37.66 1.42 -0.97
CA SER A 207 -37.39 2.75 -1.51
C SER A 207 -35.90 3.10 -1.42
N GLU A 208 -35.46 4.14 -2.13
CA GLU A 208 -34.12 4.70 -1.95
C GLU A 208 -33.87 5.09 -0.48
N ASN A 209 -34.86 5.67 0.19
CA ASN A 209 -34.74 6.11 1.57
C ASN A 209 -34.50 4.94 2.54
N ASP A 210 -35.02 3.75 2.23
CA ASP A 210 -34.73 2.56 3.04
C ASP A 210 -33.24 2.18 2.98
N ILE A 211 -32.58 2.38 1.82
CA ILE A 211 -31.14 2.16 1.65
C ILE A 211 -30.34 3.24 2.38
N VAL A 212 -30.71 4.51 2.21
CA VAL A 212 -30.04 5.66 2.84
C VAL A 212 -30.10 5.57 4.37
N GLU A 213 -31.25 5.22 4.92
CA GLU A 213 -31.43 5.03 6.38
C GLU A 213 -30.88 3.69 6.88
N LYS A 214 -30.22 2.90 6.02
CA LYS A 214 -29.64 1.60 6.36
C LYS A 214 -30.66 0.63 6.97
N ARG A 215 -31.92 0.65 6.50
CA ARG A 215 -32.97 -0.26 6.98
C ARG A 215 -32.73 -1.67 6.46
N PHE A 216 -32.26 -2.55 7.34
CA PHE A 216 -31.99 -3.94 7.03
C PHE A 216 -33.14 -4.85 7.47
N ASP A 217 -33.81 -5.48 6.50
CA ASP A 217 -34.85 -6.48 6.72
C ASP A 217 -34.86 -7.54 5.60
N GLU A 218 -35.82 -8.48 5.65
CA GLU A 218 -35.99 -9.55 4.68
C GLU A 218 -36.14 -9.07 3.22
N ARG A 219 -36.65 -7.85 2.98
CA ARG A 219 -36.74 -7.28 1.62
C ARG A 219 -35.34 -6.99 1.08
N TYR A 220 -34.45 -6.46 1.90
CA TYR A 220 -33.05 -6.18 1.52
C TYR A 220 -32.29 -7.49 1.26
N VAL A 221 -32.51 -8.51 2.07
CA VAL A 221 -31.93 -9.84 1.86
C VAL A 221 -32.34 -10.42 0.49
N ARG A 222 -33.62 -10.31 0.11
CA ARG A 222 -34.08 -10.76 -1.22
C ARG A 222 -33.49 -9.95 -2.37
N LEU A 223 -33.37 -8.64 -2.20
CA LEU A 223 -32.70 -7.75 -3.16
C LEU A 223 -31.26 -8.19 -3.41
N MET A 224 -30.46 -8.33 -2.35
CA MET A 224 -29.06 -8.73 -2.47
C MET A 224 -28.90 -10.12 -3.08
N LYS A 225 -29.79 -11.08 -2.77
CA LYS A 225 -29.80 -12.40 -3.42
C LYS A 225 -29.98 -12.32 -4.94
N ASP A 226 -30.92 -11.51 -5.42
CA ASP A 226 -31.14 -11.32 -6.85
C ASP A 226 -29.93 -10.68 -7.54
N LEU A 227 -29.39 -9.59 -6.98
CA LEU A 227 -28.22 -8.91 -7.51
C LEU A 227 -26.99 -9.83 -7.57
N ILE A 228 -26.73 -10.59 -6.50
CA ILE A 228 -25.63 -11.55 -6.44
C ILE A 228 -25.81 -12.68 -7.46
N ALA A 229 -27.03 -13.20 -7.64
CA ALA A 229 -27.30 -14.25 -8.61
C ALA A 229 -26.99 -13.78 -10.04
N ARG A 230 -27.39 -12.55 -10.40
CA ARG A 230 -27.06 -11.94 -11.70
C ARG A 230 -25.55 -11.75 -11.87
N THR A 231 -24.85 -11.29 -10.83
CA THR A 231 -23.38 -11.13 -10.86
C THR A 231 -22.66 -12.48 -11.02
N ARG A 232 -23.14 -13.55 -10.39
CA ARG A 232 -22.58 -14.91 -10.56
C ARG A 232 -22.74 -15.43 -11.98
N ALA A 233 -23.84 -15.11 -12.66
CA ALA A 233 -24.03 -15.50 -14.07
C ALA A 233 -22.96 -14.87 -14.98
N LEU A 234 -22.61 -13.61 -14.74
CA LEU A 234 -21.53 -12.93 -15.47
C LEU A 234 -20.15 -13.54 -15.20
N PHE A 235 -19.85 -13.93 -13.94
CA PHE A 235 -18.63 -14.68 -13.64
C PHE A 235 -18.59 -16.03 -14.36
N ALA A 236 -19.72 -16.73 -14.44
CA ALA A 236 -19.80 -18.02 -15.13
C ALA A 236 -19.57 -17.88 -16.63
N GLU A 237 -20.12 -16.83 -17.25
CA GLU A 237 -19.86 -16.49 -18.65
C GLU A 237 -18.38 -16.17 -18.87
N GLY A 238 -17.84 -15.20 -18.12
CA GLY A 238 -16.47 -14.73 -18.25
C GLY A 238 -15.40 -15.80 -17.97
N HIS A 239 -15.71 -16.81 -17.16
CA HIS A 239 -14.79 -17.90 -16.83
C HIS A 239 -14.27 -18.66 -18.07
N LEU A 240 -15.02 -18.66 -19.18
CA LEU A 240 -14.56 -19.26 -20.43
C LEU A 240 -13.25 -18.65 -20.96
N LEU A 241 -13.00 -17.37 -20.66
CA LEU A 241 -11.78 -16.65 -21.07
C LEU A 241 -10.50 -17.32 -20.56
N VAL A 242 -10.55 -17.90 -19.35
CA VAL A 242 -9.40 -18.56 -18.70
C VAL A 242 -8.78 -19.64 -19.58
N LYS A 243 -9.61 -20.30 -20.42
CA LYS A 243 -9.18 -21.38 -21.34
C LYS A 243 -8.70 -20.87 -22.69
N MET A 244 -8.87 -19.58 -22.99
CA MET A 244 -8.61 -18.97 -24.29
C MET A 244 -7.40 -18.03 -24.29
N VAL A 245 -6.72 -17.90 -23.15
CA VAL A 245 -5.53 -17.08 -22.99
C VAL A 245 -4.34 -17.92 -22.54
N ASP A 246 -3.14 -17.38 -22.71
CA ASP A 246 -1.89 -18.04 -22.37
C ASP A 246 -1.83 -18.36 -20.88
N GLY A 247 -1.11 -19.43 -20.56
CA GLY A 247 -1.14 -20.03 -19.23
C GLY A 247 -0.73 -19.10 -18.08
N ARG A 248 -0.04 -17.96 -18.32
CA ARG A 248 0.28 -16.98 -17.27
C ARG A 248 -0.90 -16.05 -16.98
N LEU A 249 -1.47 -15.44 -18.02
CA LEU A 249 -2.67 -14.60 -17.92
C LEU A 249 -3.88 -15.39 -17.42
N SER A 250 -3.98 -16.67 -17.79
CA SER A 250 -5.00 -17.59 -17.33
C SER A 250 -5.08 -17.67 -15.79
N VAL A 251 -3.93 -17.71 -15.10
CA VAL A 251 -3.90 -17.76 -13.63
C VAL A 251 -4.35 -16.44 -13.03
N ASP A 252 -3.90 -15.31 -13.59
CA ASP A 252 -4.31 -13.98 -13.10
C ASP A 252 -5.82 -13.80 -13.23
N LEU A 253 -6.41 -14.14 -14.38
CA LEU A 253 -7.85 -14.10 -14.60
C LEU A 253 -8.61 -15.05 -13.66
N GLU A 254 -8.13 -16.28 -13.48
CA GLU A 254 -8.75 -17.23 -12.54
C GLU A 254 -8.68 -16.72 -11.10
N MET A 255 -7.59 -16.06 -10.71
CA MET A 255 -7.48 -15.42 -9.39
C MET A 255 -8.48 -14.29 -9.21
N PHE A 256 -8.63 -13.40 -10.20
CA PHE A 256 -9.62 -12.32 -10.13
C PHE A 256 -11.05 -12.86 -10.01
N SER A 257 -11.46 -13.78 -10.91
CA SER A 257 -12.82 -14.36 -10.86
C SER A 257 -13.10 -15.06 -9.52
N ARG A 258 -12.12 -15.81 -9.01
CA ARG A 258 -12.25 -16.49 -7.70
C ARG A 258 -12.31 -15.51 -6.54
N GLY A 259 -11.53 -14.43 -6.59
CA GLY A 259 -11.56 -13.35 -5.61
C GLY A 259 -12.95 -12.70 -5.54
N GLY A 260 -13.50 -12.31 -6.69
CA GLY A 260 -14.84 -11.73 -6.79
C GLY A 260 -15.94 -12.68 -6.30
N LEU A 261 -15.92 -13.95 -6.72
CA LEU A 261 -16.87 -14.96 -6.21
C LEU A 261 -16.75 -15.15 -4.69
N ALA A 262 -15.54 -15.06 -4.12
CA ALA A 262 -15.35 -15.17 -2.69
C ALA A 262 -15.89 -13.96 -1.92
N VAL A 263 -15.91 -12.77 -2.54
CA VAL A 263 -16.60 -11.58 -2.00
C VAL A 263 -18.10 -11.83 -1.94
N LEU A 264 -18.70 -12.34 -3.02
CA LEU A 264 -20.12 -12.70 -3.04
C LEU A 264 -20.47 -13.73 -1.96
N ASP A 265 -19.66 -14.79 -1.82
CA ASP A 265 -19.83 -15.77 -0.75
C ASP A 265 -19.69 -15.15 0.66
N ALA A 266 -18.86 -14.12 0.83
CA ALA A 266 -18.68 -13.43 2.10
C ALA A 266 -19.90 -12.55 2.45
N ILE A 267 -20.54 -11.93 1.45
CA ILE A 267 -21.81 -11.23 1.62
C ILE A 267 -22.88 -12.20 2.11
N GLU A 268 -22.98 -13.37 1.48
CA GLU A 268 -23.93 -14.41 1.91
C GLU A 268 -23.65 -14.89 3.34
N ALA A 269 -22.38 -15.06 3.71
CA ALA A 269 -21.97 -15.53 5.03
C ALA A 269 -22.32 -14.56 6.18
N ILE A 270 -22.40 -13.25 5.90
CA ILE A 270 -22.85 -12.25 6.89
C ILE A 270 -24.37 -12.05 6.90
N GLY A 271 -25.13 -12.90 6.19
CA GLY A 271 -26.58 -12.76 6.08
C GLY A 271 -27.01 -11.60 5.17
N TYR A 272 -26.16 -11.19 4.22
CA TYR A 272 -26.41 -10.11 3.25
C TYR A 272 -26.46 -8.69 3.85
N ASP A 273 -26.06 -8.47 5.10
CA ASP A 273 -26.10 -7.15 5.75
C ASP A 273 -24.92 -6.24 5.36
N THR A 274 -24.93 -5.79 4.10
CA THR A 274 -23.93 -4.88 3.52
C THR A 274 -24.19 -3.40 3.83
N LEU A 275 -25.33 -3.08 4.44
CA LEU A 275 -25.68 -1.72 4.89
C LEU A 275 -24.94 -1.32 6.17
N HIS A 276 -24.66 -2.30 7.05
CA HIS A 276 -24.01 -2.05 8.33
C HIS A 276 -22.58 -2.57 8.42
N ARG A 277 -22.24 -3.57 7.61
CA ARG A 277 -20.95 -4.26 7.72
C ARG A 277 -20.36 -4.50 6.34
N ARG A 278 -19.07 -4.21 6.21
CA ARG A 278 -18.32 -4.59 5.02
C ARG A 278 -17.88 -6.06 5.14
N PRO A 279 -18.31 -6.97 4.25
CA PRO A 279 -17.89 -8.36 4.30
C PRO A 279 -16.40 -8.50 3.98
N ALA A 280 -15.71 -9.35 4.73
CA ALA A 280 -14.29 -9.66 4.51
C ALA A 280 -14.14 -11.11 4.03
N VAL A 281 -13.36 -11.31 2.96
CA VAL A 281 -13.03 -12.67 2.50
C VAL A 281 -12.03 -13.29 3.48
N SER A 282 -12.36 -14.47 4.00
CA SER A 282 -11.49 -15.13 4.96
C SER A 282 -10.14 -15.49 4.33
N LYS A 283 -9.13 -15.24 5.12
CA LYS A 283 -7.73 -15.36 4.77
C LYS A 283 -7.29 -16.77 4.32
N VAL A 284 -7.93 -17.81 4.86
CA VAL A 284 -7.71 -19.22 4.47
C VAL A 284 -8.33 -19.52 3.10
N LYS A 285 -9.45 -18.88 2.79
CA LYS A 285 -10.15 -19.04 1.51
C LYS A 285 -9.33 -18.42 0.37
N GLN A 286 -8.79 -17.21 0.55
CA GLN A 286 -7.88 -16.57 -0.41
C GLN A 286 -6.65 -17.46 -0.71
N ALA A 287 -5.99 -18.01 0.31
CA ALA A 287 -4.82 -18.89 0.15
C ALA A 287 -5.14 -20.21 -0.59
N ARG A 288 -6.30 -20.83 -0.33
CA ARG A 288 -6.74 -22.04 -1.05
C ARG A 288 -7.06 -21.75 -2.52
N LEU A 289 -7.64 -20.59 -2.82
CA LEU A 289 -7.94 -20.18 -4.18
C LEU A 289 -6.66 -19.98 -5.00
N LEU A 290 -5.65 -19.34 -4.40
CA LEU A 290 -4.30 -19.17 -4.97
C LEU A 290 -3.58 -20.50 -5.21
N GLY A 291 -3.53 -21.35 -4.18
CA GLY A 291 -2.87 -22.66 -4.28
C GLY A 291 -3.52 -23.57 -5.33
N GLY A 292 -4.85 -23.56 -5.42
CA GLY A 292 -5.58 -24.37 -6.41
C GLY A 292 -5.36 -23.93 -7.86
N ALA A 293 -5.20 -22.63 -8.11
CA ALA A 293 -4.93 -22.10 -9.45
C ALA A 293 -3.50 -22.45 -9.91
N LEU A 294 -2.50 -22.27 -9.04
CA LEU A 294 -1.10 -22.60 -9.34
C LEU A 294 -0.86 -24.10 -9.55
N VAL A 295 -1.53 -24.96 -8.76
CA VAL A 295 -1.43 -26.43 -8.92
C VAL A 295 -2.02 -26.88 -10.27
N ARG A 296 -3.14 -26.31 -10.72
CA ARG A 296 -3.71 -26.60 -12.06
C ARG A 296 -2.78 -26.18 -13.20
N GLN A 297 -2.12 -25.03 -13.07
CA GLN A 297 -1.15 -24.56 -14.05
C GLN A 297 0.04 -25.54 -14.18
N LEU A 298 0.55 -26.03 -13.05
CA LEU A 298 1.64 -27.02 -13.01
C LEU A 298 1.22 -28.38 -13.61
N ILE A 299 -0.02 -28.80 -13.41
CA ILE A 299 -0.57 -30.04 -13.99
C ILE A 299 -0.75 -29.88 -15.52
N ASN A 300 -1.25 -28.74 -16.00
CA ASN A 300 -1.43 -28.48 -17.43
C ASN A 300 -0.10 -28.32 -18.20
N LYS A 301 0.96 -27.84 -17.55
CA LYS A 301 2.29 -27.65 -18.17
C LYS A 301 3.01 -28.97 -18.49
N ASN A 302 2.61 -30.08 -17.87
CA ASN A 302 3.14 -31.42 -18.19
C ASN A 302 2.61 -32.01 -19.51
N SER A 303 1.80 -31.28 -20.27
CA SER A 303 1.22 -31.75 -21.55
C SER A 303 1.84 -31.12 -22.80
N SER A 304 2.94 -30.34 -22.70
CA SER A 304 3.66 -29.84 -23.88
C SER A 304 5.15 -29.67 -23.57
N ALA A 305 5.98 -30.51 -24.19
CA ALA A 305 7.44 -30.54 -24.04
C ALA A 305 8.16 -30.05 -25.31
N ASP A 306 9.43 -29.64 -25.09
CA ASP A 306 10.50 -29.22 -26.02
C ASP A 306 10.53 -27.73 -26.42
N VAL A 307 11.66 -26.99 -26.34
CA VAL A 307 13.01 -27.26 -26.89
C VAL A 307 14.14 -26.63 -26.04
N LYS A 308 15.31 -27.30 -25.99
CA LYS A 308 16.64 -26.86 -25.48
C LYS A 308 17.47 -26.17 -26.58
N VAL A 309 18.29 -25.17 -26.23
CA VAL A 309 19.61 -24.91 -26.85
C VAL A 309 20.60 -24.29 -25.83
N LEU A 310 21.80 -24.89 -25.74
CA LEU A 310 23.07 -24.38 -25.15
C LEU A 310 23.91 -23.77 -26.32
N THR A 311 24.85 -22.81 -26.19
CA THR A 311 26.20 -22.94 -25.58
C THR A 311 26.98 -21.60 -25.65
N SER A 312 28.05 -21.52 -24.85
CA SER A 312 29.09 -20.49 -24.57
C SER A 312 30.06 -20.07 -25.71
N ILE A 313 30.79 -18.93 -25.55
CA ILE A 313 32.28 -18.76 -25.75
C ILE A 313 32.86 -17.64 -24.82
N ALA A 314 34.14 -17.81 -24.41
CA ALA A 314 35.00 -17.14 -23.40
C ALA A 314 35.63 -15.77 -23.80
N VAL A 315 35.79 -14.83 -22.84
CA VAL A 315 36.99 -14.33 -22.09
C VAL A 315 38.04 -13.52 -22.87
N GLY A 316 38.25 -12.27 -22.42
CA GLY A 316 39.49 -11.48 -22.52
C GLY A 316 39.70 -10.66 -21.24
N THR A 317 40.92 -10.67 -20.70
CA THR A 317 41.46 -9.90 -19.55
C THR A 317 41.62 -8.41 -19.93
N GLU A 318 41.61 -7.38 -19.07
CA GLU A 318 42.34 -7.18 -17.81
C GLU A 318 41.92 -5.81 -17.17
N HIS A 319 41.61 -5.77 -15.87
CA HIS A 319 41.93 -4.69 -14.90
C HIS A 319 41.36 -5.11 -13.53
N ALA A 320 42.22 -5.19 -12.51
CA ALA A 320 41.91 -5.77 -11.21
C ALA A 320 41.02 -4.86 -10.36
N VAL A 321 39.71 -4.98 -10.54
CA VAL A 321 38.68 -4.60 -9.56
C VAL A 321 38.56 -5.75 -8.55
N PRO A 322 38.50 -5.51 -7.22
CA PRO A 322 38.27 -6.59 -6.27
C PRO A 322 36.98 -7.34 -6.64
N PRO A 323 36.93 -8.68 -6.48
CA PRO A 323 35.77 -9.45 -6.90
C PRO A 323 34.51 -8.94 -6.18
N ALA A 324 33.39 -8.83 -6.91
CA ALA A 324 32.13 -8.25 -6.41
C ALA A 324 31.65 -8.83 -5.06
N SER A 325 32.03 -10.08 -4.74
CA SER A 325 31.76 -10.72 -3.45
C SER A 325 32.47 -10.06 -2.26
N THR A 326 33.66 -9.49 -2.45
CA THR A 326 34.43 -8.82 -1.39
C THR A 326 33.83 -7.45 -1.07
N MET A 327 33.41 -6.70 -2.10
CA MET A 327 32.72 -5.41 -1.91
C MET A 327 31.39 -5.52 -1.15
N ILE A 328 30.59 -6.56 -1.42
CA ILE A 328 29.31 -6.77 -0.71
C ILE A 328 29.55 -7.11 0.76
N ALA A 329 30.59 -7.89 1.08
CA ALA A 329 30.93 -8.23 2.45
C ALA A 329 31.37 -7.01 3.27
N GLU A 330 32.22 -6.15 2.70
CA GLU A 330 32.64 -4.88 3.31
C GLU A 330 31.43 -3.95 3.54
N SER A 331 30.52 -3.90 2.57
CA SER A 331 29.28 -3.12 2.67
C SER A 331 28.41 -3.58 3.84
N TYR A 332 28.25 -4.91 4.05
CA TYR A 332 27.53 -5.42 5.22
C TYR A 332 28.21 -5.06 6.55
N GLU A 333 29.54 -5.05 6.62
CA GLU A 333 30.27 -4.63 7.83
C GLU A 333 30.08 -3.14 8.14
N ALA A 334 30.06 -2.28 7.13
CA ALA A 334 29.69 -0.86 7.28
C ALA A 334 28.26 -0.72 7.82
N CYS A 335 27.29 -1.45 7.27
CA CYS A 335 25.92 -1.48 7.79
C CYS A 335 25.86 -1.91 9.26
N TYR A 336 26.65 -2.93 9.66
CA TYR A 336 26.74 -3.34 11.06
C TYR A 336 27.38 -2.29 11.96
N ALA A 337 28.33 -1.49 11.49
CA ALA A 337 28.92 -0.41 12.26
C ALA A 337 27.85 0.66 12.59
N ILE A 338 27.07 1.07 11.60
CA ILE A 338 25.95 2.02 11.76
C ILE A 338 24.90 1.46 12.72
N ALA A 339 24.47 0.20 12.52
CA ALA A 339 23.46 -0.43 13.36
C ALA A 339 23.89 -0.56 14.83
N ARG A 340 25.17 -0.86 15.09
CA ARG A 340 25.72 -0.94 16.46
C ARG A 340 25.76 0.41 17.16
N ALA A 341 26.07 1.48 16.44
CA ALA A 341 26.21 2.82 17.00
C ALA A 341 24.87 3.36 17.54
N ALA A 342 23.75 3.00 16.90
CA ALA A 342 22.44 3.58 17.20
C ALA A 342 21.77 3.09 18.51
N ARG A 343 22.24 2.00 19.14
CA ARG A 343 21.74 1.46 20.43
C ARG A 343 20.20 1.30 20.52
N SER A 344 19.52 1.11 19.39
CA SER A 344 18.07 1.00 19.29
C SER A 344 17.54 -0.34 19.83
N ASN A 345 16.29 -0.35 20.34
CA ASN A 345 15.60 -1.59 20.71
C ASN A 345 15.45 -2.55 19.50
N PHE A 346 15.37 -1.99 18.29
CA PHE A 346 15.26 -2.73 17.04
C PHE A 346 16.50 -3.60 16.78
N TYR A 347 17.69 -3.10 17.12
CA TYR A 347 18.94 -3.82 16.93
C TYR A 347 19.03 -5.12 17.77
N HIS A 348 18.33 -5.21 18.90
CA HIS A 348 18.33 -6.44 19.70
C HIS A 348 17.64 -7.62 19.01
N ALA A 349 16.66 -7.35 18.13
CA ALA A 349 15.96 -8.39 17.37
C ALA A 349 16.90 -9.10 16.37
N PHE A 350 18.01 -8.46 15.99
CA PHE A 350 18.96 -8.98 15.00
C PHE A 350 19.66 -10.24 15.50
N PHE A 351 19.94 -10.32 16.80
CA PHE A 351 20.63 -11.46 17.42
C PHE A 351 19.77 -12.72 17.54
N LEU A 352 18.47 -12.61 17.25
CA LEU A 352 17.54 -13.73 17.20
C LEU A 352 17.44 -14.34 15.80
N LEU A 353 18.06 -13.72 14.80
CA LEU A 353 18.02 -14.15 13.40
C LEU A 353 19.27 -14.92 12.99
N PRO A 354 19.14 -15.88 12.05
CA PRO A 354 20.28 -16.44 11.32
C PRO A 354 21.09 -15.34 10.61
N LYS A 355 22.40 -15.56 10.45
CA LYS A 355 23.32 -14.57 9.86
C LYS A 355 22.80 -13.94 8.55
N PRO A 356 22.30 -14.69 7.55
CA PRO A 356 21.82 -14.06 6.30
C PRO A 356 20.67 -13.06 6.51
N LYS A 357 19.72 -13.35 7.41
CA LYS A 357 18.58 -12.48 7.71
C LYS A 357 19.03 -11.29 8.57
N ARG A 358 19.98 -11.53 9.46
CA ARG A 358 20.62 -10.47 10.25
C ARG A 358 21.38 -9.47 9.37
N ASP A 359 22.14 -9.96 8.40
CA ASP A 359 22.84 -9.14 7.41
C ASP A 359 21.82 -8.28 6.64
N GLY A 360 20.71 -8.88 6.18
CA GLY A 360 19.62 -8.17 5.51
C GLY A 360 18.99 -7.05 6.35
N LEU A 361 18.69 -7.30 7.62
CA LEU A 361 18.16 -6.25 8.50
C LEU A 361 19.20 -5.17 8.82
N ALA A 362 20.49 -5.51 8.89
CA ALA A 362 21.54 -4.52 9.09
C ALA A 362 21.62 -3.55 7.91
N ALA A 363 21.53 -4.05 6.68
CA ALA A 363 21.50 -3.21 5.48
C ALA A 363 20.28 -2.28 5.44
N LEU A 364 19.08 -2.82 5.70
CA LEU A 364 17.86 -2.01 5.79
C LEU A 364 17.97 -0.93 6.86
N TYR A 365 18.41 -1.28 8.06
CA TYR A 365 18.52 -0.34 9.17
C TYR A 365 19.53 0.77 8.90
N ALA A 366 20.69 0.42 8.34
CA ALA A 366 21.71 1.41 7.99
C ALA A 366 21.18 2.41 6.95
N PHE A 367 20.49 1.93 5.91
CA PHE A 367 19.84 2.80 4.93
C PHE A 367 18.81 3.74 5.59
N MET A 368 17.87 3.19 6.37
CA MET A 368 16.84 3.98 7.06
C MET A 368 17.46 5.06 7.95
N ARG A 369 18.48 4.68 8.72
CA ARG A 369 19.18 5.59 9.63
C ARG A 369 19.84 6.77 8.90
N LEU A 370 20.49 6.50 7.77
CA LEU A 370 21.16 7.53 6.97
C LEU A 370 20.16 8.45 6.26
N VAL A 371 18.99 7.93 5.87
CA VAL A 371 17.89 8.75 5.34
C VAL A 371 17.31 9.65 6.45
N ASP A 372 17.07 9.10 7.64
CA ASP A 372 16.59 9.88 8.81
C ASP A 372 17.60 10.97 9.22
N ASP A 373 18.91 10.68 9.20
CA ASP A 373 19.95 11.66 9.52
C ASP A 373 19.92 12.88 8.59
N VAL A 374 19.61 12.69 7.31
CA VAL A 374 19.44 13.80 6.37
C VAL A 374 18.22 14.66 6.72
N ALA A 375 17.15 14.05 7.23
CA ALA A 375 15.96 14.78 7.66
C ALA A 375 16.14 15.50 9.01
N ASP A 376 16.98 14.96 9.90
CA ASP A 376 17.17 15.47 11.26
C ASP A 376 18.31 16.50 11.38
N GLU A 377 19.43 16.34 10.67
CA GLU A 377 20.63 17.17 10.87
C GLU A 377 20.48 18.63 10.35
N GLY A 378 21.11 19.57 11.07
CA GLY A 378 20.85 21.02 11.11
C GLY A 378 21.20 21.86 9.87
N ALA A 379 20.83 21.39 8.67
CA ALA A 379 20.85 22.19 7.45
C ALA A 379 19.48 22.87 7.21
N ASP A 380 19.44 23.90 6.35
CA ASP A 380 18.19 24.53 5.93
C ASP A 380 17.25 23.53 5.19
N LEU A 381 15.96 23.87 5.09
CA LEU A 381 14.95 23.02 4.44
C LEU A 381 15.36 22.59 3.03
N ALA A 382 15.97 23.49 2.26
CA ALA A 382 16.37 23.22 0.89
C ALA A 382 17.53 22.21 0.82
N ALA A 383 18.45 22.24 1.78
CA ALA A 383 19.53 21.27 1.90
C ALA A 383 19.01 19.88 2.27
N LYS A 384 18.05 19.78 3.20
CA LYS A 384 17.39 18.52 3.55
C LYS A 384 16.67 17.89 2.36
N GLN A 385 15.89 18.69 1.62
CA GLN A 385 15.23 18.26 0.39
C GLN A 385 16.23 17.76 -0.66
N ARG A 386 17.32 18.50 -0.91
CA ARG A 386 18.38 18.05 -1.81
C ARG A 386 19.05 16.76 -1.34
N GLY A 387 19.25 16.59 -0.03
CA GLY A 387 19.84 15.37 0.53
C GLY A 387 18.96 14.13 0.28
N LEU A 388 17.66 14.24 0.55
CA LEU A 388 16.71 13.15 0.31
C LEU A 388 16.57 12.83 -1.18
N ALA A 389 16.54 13.86 -2.04
CA ALA A 389 16.56 13.68 -3.50
C ALA A 389 17.82 12.94 -3.97
N LYS A 390 18.99 13.28 -3.45
CA LYS A 390 20.24 12.57 -3.77
C LYS A 390 20.22 11.12 -3.25
N TRP A 391 19.69 10.85 -2.06
CA TRP A 391 19.51 9.46 -1.57
C TRP A 391 18.59 8.65 -2.48
N ARG A 392 17.50 9.25 -2.94
CA ARG A 392 16.57 8.63 -3.90
C ARG A 392 17.28 8.29 -5.21
N ALA A 393 18.02 9.24 -5.78
CA ALA A 393 18.80 9.03 -7.00
C ALA A 393 19.90 7.97 -6.83
N ALA A 394 20.59 7.95 -5.70
CA ALA A 394 21.62 6.94 -5.40
C ALA A 394 21.02 5.54 -5.26
N LEU A 395 19.85 5.42 -4.62
CA LEU A 395 19.10 4.16 -4.54
C LEU A 395 18.69 3.67 -5.94
N ASP A 396 18.14 4.55 -6.78
CA ASP A 396 17.76 4.24 -8.16
C ASP A 396 18.95 3.78 -8.99
N GLN A 397 20.08 4.49 -8.91
CA GLN A 397 21.32 4.13 -9.59
C GLN A 397 21.81 2.76 -9.13
N ALA A 398 21.81 2.49 -7.82
CA ALA A 398 22.28 1.21 -7.27
C ALA A 398 21.41 0.03 -7.70
N ILE A 399 20.09 0.22 -7.82
CA ILE A 399 19.15 -0.83 -8.23
C ILE A 399 19.19 -1.07 -9.75
N THR A 400 19.29 -0.01 -10.54
CA THR A 400 19.15 -0.08 -12.01
C THR A 400 20.47 -0.19 -12.76
N GLY A 401 21.58 0.22 -12.14
CA GLY A 401 22.88 0.33 -12.78
C GLY A 401 23.00 1.48 -13.79
N GLN A 402 22.02 2.39 -13.86
CA GLN A 402 22.04 3.52 -14.79
C GLN A 402 22.60 4.78 -14.11
N GLU A 403 23.60 5.42 -14.74
CA GLU A 403 24.36 6.54 -14.16
C GLU A 403 23.57 7.85 -13.94
N GLN A 404 22.35 7.98 -14.48
CA GLN A 404 21.54 9.19 -14.33
C GLN A 404 20.05 8.89 -14.21
N LEU A 405 19.47 9.17 -13.04
CA LEU A 405 18.02 9.22 -12.82
C LEU A 405 17.58 10.55 -12.20
N PHE A 406 16.40 10.98 -12.65
CA PHE A 406 15.80 12.31 -12.53
C PHE A 406 14.99 12.43 -11.23
N ASP A 407 15.19 13.51 -10.47
CA ASP A 407 14.61 13.76 -9.14
C ASP A 407 13.40 14.72 -9.14
N GLY A 408 12.74 14.91 -10.30
CA GLY A 408 11.62 15.82 -10.39
C GLY A 408 11.98 17.31 -10.37
N ASN A 409 13.26 17.70 -10.19
CA ASN A 409 13.71 19.07 -10.40
C ASN A 409 15.13 19.12 -11.00
N ALA A 410 15.14 18.98 -12.33
CA ALA A 410 16.29 19.08 -13.24
C ALA A 410 17.28 17.90 -13.21
N ALA A 411 17.78 17.55 -14.40
CA ALA A 411 18.88 16.61 -14.54
C ALA A 411 20.11 17.19 -13.83
N MET A 412 20.43 16.69 -12.65
CA MET A 412 21.71 16.97 -12.03
C MET A 412 22.79 16.07 -12.64
N SER A 413 23.97 16.64 -12.85
CA SER A 413 25.22 15.87 -13.01
C SER A 413 25.34 14.85 -11.87
N PRO A 414 25.98 13.68 -12.11
CA PRO A 414 26.12 12.64 -11.09
C PRO A 414 26.56 13.27 -9.76
N PRO A 415 25.82 13.03 -8.66
CA PRO A 415 26.09 13.71 -7.41
C PRO A 415 27.53 13.43 -6.99
N SER A 416 28.25 14.48 -6.56
CA SER A 416 29.44 14.32 -5.73
C SER A 416 29.08 13.34 -4.60
N ALA A 417 29.91 12.30 -4.41
CA ALA A 417 29.64 11.16 -3.55
C ALA A 417 28.86 11.55 -2.28
N LEU A 418 27.71 10.89 -2.06
CA LEU A 418 27.00 11.00 -0.80
C LEU A 418 27.80 10.23 0.25
N ASP A 419 28.15 10.87 1.36
CA ASP A 419 28.84 10.21 2.45
C ASP A 419 28.01 9.01 2.96
N GLY A 420 28.64 7.83 3.03
CA GLY A 420 28.01 6.58 3.47
C GLY A 420 27.15 5.84 2.44
N ALA A 421 26.66 6.47 1.36
CA ALA A 421 25.81 5.78 0.38
C ALA A 421 26.56 4.71 -0.42
N SER A 422 27.78 5.01 -0.86
CA SER A 422 28.64 4.04 -1.55
C SER A 422 29.00 2.84 -0.67
N GLU A 423 28.99 3.02 0.66
CA GLU A 423 29.32 2.00 1.64
C GLU A 423 28.15 1.05 1.92
N VAL A 424 26.90 1.54 1.98
CA VAL A 424 25.74 0.72 2.40
C VAL A 424 24.89 0.20 1.24
N LEU A 425 24.87 0.88 0.09
CA LEU A 425 23.98 0.53 -1.03
C LEU A 425 24.28 -0.84 -1.64
N PRO A 426 25.53 -1.33 -1.78
CA PRO A 426 25.78 -2.68 -2.29
C PRO A 426 25.12 -3.78 -1.45
N ALA A 427 25.24 -3.71 -0.12
CA ALA A 427 24.57 -4.64 0.80
C ALA A 427 23.04 -4.51 0.76
N LEU A 428 22.53 -3.29 0.57
CA LEU A 428 21.09 -3.06 0.41
C LEU A 428 20.57 -3.71 -0.88
N VAL A 429 21.25 -3.52 -2.01
CA VAL A 429 20.87 -4.13 -3.30
C VAL A 429 20.93 -5.66 -3.24
N ASP A 430 21.98 -6.24 -2.63
CA ASP A 430 22.05 -7.69 -2.40
C ASP A 430 20.85 -8.16 -1.55
N THR A 431 20.49 -7.41 -0.51
CA THR A 431 19.34 -7.69 0.35
C THR A 431 18.02 -7.63 -0.43
N LEU A 432 17.80 -6.60 -1.24
CA LEU A 432 16.60 -6.46 -2.06
C LEU A 432 16.42 -7.65 -3.02
N GLN A 433 17.51 -8.06 -3.68
CA GLN A 433 17.50 -9.18 -4.62
C GLN A 433 17.28 -10.52 -3.91
N ARG A 434 18.04 -10.76 -2.82
CA ARG A 434 17.99 -12.01 -2.05
C ARG A 434 16.60 -12.29 -1.46
N TYR A 435 15.95 -11.26 -0.92
CA TYR A 435 14.64 -11.37 -0.28
C TYR A 435 13.47 -10.98 -1.20
N LYS A 436 13.74 -10.77 -2.49
CA LYS A 436 12.76 -10.41 -3.52
C LYS A 436 11.87 -9.24 -3.07
N MET A 437 12.51 -8.22 -2.51
CA MET A 437 11.85 -7.09 -1.88
C MET A 437 11.60 -5.99 -2.93
N PRO A 438 10.36 -5.49 -3.06
CA PRO A 438 10.05 -4.34 -3.89
C PRO A 438 10.81 -3.09 -3.42
N ALA A 439 11.54 -2.46 -4.34
CA ALA A 439 12.27 -1.21 -4.08
C ALA A 439 11.35 -0.05 -3.64
N ARG A 440 10.08 -0.07 -4.08
CA ARG A 440 9.08 0.95 -3.73
C ARG A 440 8.99 1.22 -2.24
N TYR A 441 9.17 0.21 -1.38
CA TYR A 441 9.09 0.41 0.07
C TYR A 441 10.18 1.35 0.60
N LEU A 442 11.36 1.35 -0.02
CA LEU A 442 12.45 2.26 0.35
C LEU A 442 12.21 3.67 -0.20
N HIS A 443 11.59 3.77 -1.39
CA HIS A 443 11.18 5.06 -1.95
C HIS A 443 10.04 5.70 -1.14
N ASP A 444 9.08 4.90 -0.71
CA ASP A 444 7.99 5.32 0.18
C ASP A 444 8.55 5.83 1.51
N LEU A 445 9.59 5.18 2.04
CA LEU A 445 10.29 5.62 3.24
C LEU A 445 10.97 6.98 3.08
N ILE A 446 11.69 7.20 1.96
CA ILE A 446 12.25 8.53 1.65
C ILE A 446 11.11 9.56 1.54
N SER A 447 9.97 9.19 0.96
CA SER A 447 8.80 10.09 0.91
C SER A 447 8.19 10.37 2.28
N GLY A 448 8.25 9.42 3.21
CA GLY A 448 7.91 9.66 4.61
C GLY A 448 8.82 10.72 5.25
N ALA A 449 10.13 10.63 5.00
CA ALA A 449 11.09 11.64 5.45
C ALA A 449 10.84 13.03 4.81
N GLU A 450 10.41 13.07 3.54
CA GLU A 450 10.01 14.32 2.85
C GLU A 450 8.74 14.95 3.46
N MET A 451 7.78 14.14 3.92
CA MET A 451 6.58 14.62 4.60
C MET A 451 6.94 15.35 5.90
N ASP A 452 7.90 14.82 6.67
CA ASP A 452 8.40 15.43 7.92
C ASP A 452 9.06 16.81 7.72
N LEU A 453 9.37 17.19 6.47
CA LEU A 453 9.91 18.50 6.10
C LEU A 453 8.83 19.52 5.70
N THR A 454 7.65 19.06 5.29
CA THR A 454 6.65 19.89 4.58
C THR A 454 5.28 19.93 5.23
N LEU A 455 4.90 18.89 5.97
CA LEU A 455 3.59 18.78 6.63
C LEU A 455 3.71 19.12 8.12
N GLN A 456 2.79 19.94 8.60
CA GLN A 456 2.75 20.37 10.01
C GLN A 456 1.54 19.80 10.78
N ALA A 457 0.49 19.39 10.07
CA ALA A 457 -0.74 18.87 10.65
C ALA A 457 -1.43 17.86 9.71
N TYR A 458 -2.27 17.01 10.27
CA TYR A 458 -3.00 15.97 9.56
C TYR A 458 -4.50 16.18 9.76
N PRO A 459 -5.28 16.53 8.72
CA PRO A 459 -6.71 16.81 8.87
C PRO A 459 -7.52 15.61 9.39
N THR A 460 -7.17 14.40 8.92
CA THR A 460 -7.89 13.16 9.23
C THR A 460 -6.94 12.01 9.58
N PHE A 461 -7.48 10.99 10.25
CA PHE A 461 -6.73 9.77 10.56
C PHE A 461 -6.24 9.06 9.29
N ASP A 462 -6.97 9.12 8.18
CA ASP A 462 -6.52 8.52 6.92
C ASP A 462 -5.22 9.18 6.40
N ARG A 463 -5.07 10.50 6.58
CA ARG A 463 -3.82 11.20 6.25
C ARG A 463 -2.69 10.87 7.22
N LEU A 464 -2.99 10.78 8.52
CA LEU A 464 -2.01 10.28 9.49
C LEU A 464 -1.60 8.83 9.18
N ARG A 465 -2.54 7.99 8.73
CA ARG A 465 -2.28 6.60 8.35
C ARG A 465 -1.32 6.52 7.17
N GLU A 466 -1.47 7.40 6.17
CA GLU A 466 -0.55 7.50 5.04
C GLU A 466 0.88 7.82 5.52
N TYR A 467 1.03 8.79 6.41
CA TYR A 467 2.32 9.10 7.04
C TYR A 467 2.88 7.87 7.78
N CYS A 468 2.10 7.26 8.67
CA CYS A 468 2.48 6.07 9.43
C CYS A 468 2.88 4.89 8.53
N TYR A 469 2.18 4.70 7.40
CA TYR A 469 2.56 3.72 6.39
C TYR A 469 3.97 4.01 5.86
N ARG A 470 4.24 5.24 5.40
CA ARG A 470 5.52 5.60 4.78
C ARG A 470 6.70 5.50 5.75
N VAL A 471 6.55 5.95 7.00
CA VAL A 471 7.66 5.98 7.97
C VAL A 471 7.84 4.69 8.78
N ALA A 472 6.81 3.85 8.89
CA ALA A 472 6.88 2.63 9.72
C ALA A 472 6.23 1.39 9.09
N GLY A 473 5.15 1.54 8.33
CA GLY A 473 4.54 0.44 7.57
C GLY A 473 5.54 -0.17 6.57
N THR A 474 6.25 0.67 5.81
CA THR A 474 7.34 0.27 4.89
C THR A 474 8.46 -0.48 5.62
N VAL A 475 8.81 -0.06 6.83
CA VAL A 475 9.79 -0.76 7.69
C VAL A 475 9.28 -2.16 8.05
N GLY A 476 8.01 -2.28 8.44
CA GLY A 476 7.37 -3.58 8.69
C GLY A 476 7.38 -4.48 7.45
N LEU A 477 7.06 -3.93 6.28
CA LEU A 477 7.03 -4.64 5.00
C LEU A 477 8.43 -5.15 4.60
N THR A 478 9.44 -4.29 4.63
CA THR A 478 10.83 -4.65 4.31
C THR A 478 11.39 -5.71 5.28
N CYS A 479 11.11 -5.58 6.58
CA CYS A 479 11.47 -6.59 7.58
C CYS A 479 10.80 -7.93 7.30
N THR A 480 9.53 -7.92 6.88
CA THR A 480 8.76 -9.14 6.60
C THR A 480 9.33 -9.91 5.41
N HIS A 481 9.81 -9.22 4.38
CA HIS A 481 10.58 -9.85 3.30
C HIS A 481 11.83 -10.56 3.80
N VAL A 482 12.60 -9.93 4.71
CA VAL A 482 13.79 -10.53 5.31
C VAL A 482 13.42 -11.71 6.22
N PHE A 483 12.35 -11.58 7.01
CA PHE A 483 11.84 -12.66 7.85
C PHE A 483 11.36 -13.86 7.04
N GLY A 484 10.96 -13.66 5.80
CA GLY A 484 10.39 -14.70 4.96
C GLY A 484 8.94 -15.00 5.34
N PHE A 485 8.10 -15.07 4.32
CA PHE A 485 6.67 -15.36 4.45
C PHE A 485 6.21 -16.19 3.27
N ARG A 486 5.12 -16.94 3.46
CA ARG A 486 4.51 -17.79 2.42
C ARG A 486 3.15 -17.28 1.96
N ASP A 487 2.66 -16.23 2.60
CA ASP A 487 1.31 -15.74 2.45
C ASP A 487 1.32 -14.22 2.29
N ALA A 488 0.72 -13.71 1.21
CA ALA A 488 0.68 -12.29 0.91
C ALA A 488 0.05 -11.45 2.03
N ARG A 489 -0.85 -12.04 2.83
CA ARG A 489 -1.44 -11.39 4.03
C ARG A 489 -0.42 -10.99 5.08
N ALA A 490 0.76 -11.60 5.07
CA ALA A 490 1.85 -11.19 5.94
C ALA A 490 2.21 -9.72 5.72
N LEU A 491 2.09 -9.22 4.49
CA LEU A 491 2.37 -7.82 4.17
C LEU A 491 1.33 -6.87 4.78
N ASP A 492 0.03 -7.14 4.63
CA ASP A 492 -1.03 -6.33 5.25
C ASP A 492 -0.90 -6.28 6.78
N LEU A 493 -0.52 -7.41 7.39
CA LEU A 493 -0.32 -7.49 8.84
C LEU A 493 0.96 -6.79 9.30
N ALA A 494 2.01 -6.84 8.48
CA ALA A 494 3.26 -6.13 8.74
C ALA A 494 3.09 -4.62 8.66
N GLU A 495 2.31 -4.15 7.69
CA GLU A 495 1.89 -2.76 7.60
C GLU A 495 1.15 -2.35 8.89
N LYS A 496 0.11 -3.10 9.29
CA LYS A 496 -0.63 -2.82 10.53
C LYS A 496 0.28 -2.76 11.76
N LEU A 497 1.23 -3.67 11.91
CA LEU A 497 2.21 -3.59 12.99
C LEU A 497 3.09 -2.34 12.89
N GLY A 498 3.54 -1.96 11.69
CA GLY A 498 4.25 -0.70 11.46
C GLY A 498 3.44 0.51 11.94
N LEU A 499 2.16 0.57 11.56
CA LEU A 499 1.22 1.61 12.02
C LEU A 499 1.10 1.61 13.55
N THR A 500 0.98 0.45 14.19
CA THR A 500 0.89 0.38 15.67
C THR A 500 2.11 0.94 16.35
N PHE A 501 3.30 0.64 15.83
CA PHE A 501 4.57 1.10 16.40
C PHE A 501 4.69 2.61 16.26
N GLN A 502 4.27 3.17 15.11
CA GLN A 502 4.32 4.61 14.90
C GLN A 502 3.28 5.37 15.71
N LEU A 503 2.04 4.88 15.79
CA LEU A 503 1.03 5.46 16.70
C LEU A 503 1.50 5.41 18.15
N THR A 504 2.14 4.32 18.57
CA THR A 504 2.73 4.22 19.91
C THR A 504 3.83 5.29 20.13
N ASN A 505 4.65 5.56 19.12
CA ASN A 505 5.67 6.62 19.18
C ASN A 505 5.03 8.01 19.26
N ILE A 506 4.05 8.31 18.40
CA ILE A 506 3.32 9.59 18.39
C ILE A 506 2.67 9.85 19.76
N ILE A 507 1.97 8.85 20.32
CA ILE A 507 1.34 8.99 21.64
C ILE A 507 2.39 9.21 22.74
N ARG A 508 3.53 8.51 22.67
CA ARG A 508 4.61 8.61 23.66
C ARG A 508 5.29 9.99 23.62
N ASP A 509 5.52 10.51 22.43
CA ASP A 509 6.42 11.64 22.19
C ASP A 509 5.66 12.94 21.85
N VAL A 510 4.33 12.96 21.90
CA VAL A 510 3.47 14.10 21.53
C VAL A 510 3.92 15.46 22.07
N HIS A 511 4.43 15.52 23.30
CA HIS A 511 4.93 16.75 23.92
C HIS A 511 6.29 17.21 23.32
N GLU A 512 7.18 16.26 23.03
CA GLU A 512 8.47 16.55 22.40
C GLU A 512 8.29 16.87 20.90
N ASP A 513 7.40 16.17 20.21
CA ASP A 513 7.05 16.47 18.81
C ASP A 513 6.49 17.89 18.70
N TYR A 514 5.64 18.32 19.62
CA TYR A 514 5.14 19.69 19.67
C TYR A 514 6.25 20.74 19.87
N LYS A 515 7.25 20.47 20.72
CA LYS A 515 8.42 21.37 20.89
C LYS A 515 9.24 21.50 19.62
N LEU A 516 9.23 20.49 18.76
CA LEU A 516 9.84 20.49 17.44
C LEU A 516 8.94 21.11 16.36
N GLY A 517 7.77 21.63 16.74
CA GLY A 517 6.82 22.28 15.84
C GLY A 517 5.96 21.30 15.05
N ARG A 518 5.80 20.05 15.53
CA ARG A 518 5.05 19.00 14.83
C ARG A 518 3.86 18.53 15.65
N ILE A 519 2.71 18.35 14.99
CA ILE A 519 1.52 17.74 15.58
C ILE A 519 1.03 16.65 14.63
N TYR A 520 1.28 15.40 15.02
CA TYR A 520 0.89 14.24 14.20
C TYR A 520 -0.58 13.84 14.41
N LEU A 521 -1.16 14.11 15.58
CA LEU A 521 -2.52 13.70 15.90
C LEU A 521 -3.56 14.35 14.96
N PRO A 522 -4.61 13.62 14.53
CA PRO A 522 -5.55 14.15 13.54
C PRO A 522 -6.35 15.35 14.05
N GLU A 523 -6.50 16.39 13.23
CA GLU A 523 -7.28 17.58 13.59
C GLU A 523 -8.74 17.25 13.91
N GLU A 524 -9.35 16.30 13.19
CA GLU A 524 -10.69 15.81 13.49
C GLU A 524 -10.80 15.21 14.90
N ASP A 525 -9.76 14.53 15.37
CA ASP A 525 -9.73 13.92 16.69
C ASP A 525 -9.42 14.98 17.78
N LEU A 526 -8.55 15.95 17.49
CA LEU A 526 -8.36 17.13 18.35
C LEU A 526 -9.69 17.87 18.57
N GLN A 527 -10.44 18.15 17.50
CA GLN A 527 -11.74 18.81 17.55
C GLN A 527 -12.75 17.98 18.35
N ARG A 528 -12.79 16.65 18.12
CA ARG A 528 -13.68 15.72 18.83
C ARG A 528 -13.52 15.77 20.34
N TYR A 529 -12.29 15.96 20.83
CA TYR A 529 -11.98 16.01 22.26
C TYR A 529 -11.79 17.44 22.79
N GLY A 530 -12.02 18.47 21.96
CA GLY A 530 -11.89 19.88 22.35
C GLY A 530 -10.47 20.28 22.75
N VAL A 531 -9.45 19.66 22.12
CA VAL A 531 -8.03 19.89 22.38
C VAL A 531 -7.47 20.88 21.37
N SER A 532 -6.78 21.91 21.84
CA SER A 532 -6.04 22.83 20.96
C SER A 532 -4.57 22.42 20.85
N ALA A 533 -3.89 22.87 19.79
CA ALA A 533 -2.47 22.60 19.59
C ALA A 533 -1.62 23.03 20.81
N GLU A 534 -1.95 24.17 21.40
CA GLU A 534 -1.22 24.75 22.54
C GLU A 534 -1.33 23.89 23.81
N ASP A 535 -2.35 23.01 23.91
CA ASP A 535 -2.47 22.08 25.03
C ASP A 535 -1.29 21.10 25.09
N PHE A 536 -0.66 20.78 23.95
CA PHE A 536 0.54 19.95 23.91
C PHE A 536 1.80 20.66 24.42
N GLY A 537 1.79 21.99 24.53
CA GLY A 537 2.90 22.79 25.06
C GLY A 537 2.90 22.97 26.58
N ARG A 538 1.89 22.46 27.29
CA ARG A 538 1.76 22.62 28.74
C ARG A 538 2.75 21.76 29.52
N ALA A 539 2.90 22.00 30.82
CA ALA A 539 3.73 21.16 31.69
C ALA A 539 3.07 19.80 31.99
N GLU A 540 1.74 19.74 31.96
CA GLU A 540 0.97 18.53 32.23
C GLU A 540 -0.19 18.39 31.23
N ALA A 541 -0.51 17.14 30.87
CA ALA A 541 -1.62 16.82 29.99
C ALA A 541 -2.97 17.20 30.63
N THR A 542 -3.77 17.98 29.91
CA THR A 542 -5.17 18.29 30.29
C THR A 542 -6.02 17.02 30.24
N LEU A 543 -7.21 17.05 30.86
CA LEU A 543 -8.14 15.92 30.77
C LEU A 543 -8.51 15.61 29.31
N GLY A 544 -8.77 16.64 28.49
CA GLY A 544 -9.08 16.48 27.06
C GLY A 544 -7.94 15.78 26.30
N VAL A 545 -6.68 16.18 26.54
CA VAL A 545 -5.50 15.53 25.96
C VAL A 545 -5.42 14.06 26.38
N ARG A 546 -5.65 13.74 27.66
CA ARG A 546 -5.62 12.34 28.12
C ARG A 546 -6.70 11.48 27.46
N GLU A 547 -7.91 12.01 27.28
CA GLU A 547 -8.99 11.32 26.57
C GLU A 547 -8.67 11.11 25.08
N LEU A 548 -8.10 12.12 24.42
CA LEU A 548 -7.61 12.03 23.04
C LEU A 548 -6.53 10.93 22.91
N LEU A 549 -5.49 10.97 23.74
CA LEU A 549 -4.42 9.98 23.69
C LEU A 549 -4.93 8.57 24.02
N ARG A 550 -5.94 8.45 24.88
CA ARG A 550 -6.61 7.18 25.16
C ARG A 550 -7.36 6.64 23.95
N PHE A 551 -8.07 7.51 23.23
CA PHE A 551 -8.75 7.14 22.00
C PHE A 551 -7.77 6.63 20.93
N GLU A 552 -6.66 7.33 20.74
CA GLU A 552 -5.59 6.92 19.83
C GLU A 552 -4.92 5.61 20.26
N ALA A 553 -4.74 5.41 21.57
CA ALA A 553 -4.22 4.15 22.10
C ALA A 553 -5.16 2.98 21.82
N GLU A 554 -6.48 3.15 21.98
CA GLU A 554 -7.44 2.09 21.60
C GLU A 554 -7.36 1.76 20.10
N ARG A 555 -7.19 2.77 19.25
CA ARG A 555 -6.96 2.57 17.81
C ARG A 555 -5.69 1.76 17.54
N ALA A 556 -4.58 2.08 18.22
CA ALA A 556 -3.35 1.29 18.14
C ALA A 556 -3.57 -0.15 18.65
N TRP A 557 -4.33 -0.36 19.73
CA TRP A 557 -4.60 -1.69 20.26
C TRP A 557 -5.41 -2.59 19.32
N GLN A 558 -6.39 -2.03 18.61
CA GLN A 558 -7.12 -2.76 17.55
C GLN A 558 -6.17 -3.24 16.46
N LEU A 559 -5.26 -2.37 16.02
CA LEU A 559 -4.25 -2.74 15.02
C LEU A 559 -3.23 -3.76 15.57
N TYR A 560 -2.88 -3.72 16.86
CA TYR A 560 -2.03 -4.73 17.50
C TYR A 560 -2.70 -6.10 17.50
N GLU A 561 -4.00 -6.16 17.78
CA GLU A 561 -4.78 -7.40 17.76
C GLU A 561 -4.71 -8.06 16.38
N GLU A 562 -4.98 -7.27 15.34
CA GLU A 562 -4.93 -7.76 13.98
C GLU A 562 -3.50 -8.13 13.55
N GLY A 563 -2.54 -7.24 13.80
CA GLY A 563 -1.15 -7.34 13.38
C GLY A 563 -0.40 -8.51 14.03
N SER A 564 -0.75 -8.87 15.27
CA SER A 564 -0.10 -9.97 16.01
C SER A 564 -0.22 -11.33 15.31
N ALA A 565 -1.22 -11.50 14.43
CA ALA A 565 -1.35 -12.70 13.61
C ALA A 565 -0.17 -12.92 12.64
N LEU A 566 0.64 -11.89 12.36
CA LEU A 566 1.83 -11.99 11.51
C LEU A 566 2.82 -13.04 12.03
N LEU A 567 2.91 -13.22 13.35
CA LEU A 567 3.82 -14.17 13.98
C LEU A 567 3.62 -15.60 13.45
N GLY A 568 2.39 -15.97 13.11
CA GLY A 568 2.06 -17.28 12.54
C GLY A 568 2.39 -17.42 11.06
N LEU A 569 2.60 -16.31 10.33
CA LEU A 569 2.76 -16.28 8.87
C LEU A 569 4.20 -16.12 8.40
N ILE A 570 5.12 -15.75 9.30
CA ILE A 570 6.55 -15.64 9.01
C ILE A 570 7.31 -16.94 9.35
N ASP A 571 8.49 -17.10 8.76
CA ASP A 571 9.36 -18.26 8.98
C ASP A 571 9.71 -18.44 10.46
N ALA A 572 9.81 -19.70 10.88
CA ALA A 572 10.01 -20.07 12.28
C ALA A 572 11.29 -19.48 12.90
N ASP A 573 12.35 -19.34 12.11
CA ASP A 573 13.64 -18.74 12.51
C ASP A 573 13.58 -17.23 12.76
N SER A 574 12.47 -16.58 12.37
CA SER A 574 12.28 -15.12 12.42
C SER A 574 11.18 -14.72 13.40
N ARG A 575 10.36 -15.67 13.83
CA ARG A 575 9.29 -15.45 14.83
C ARG A 575 9.79 -14.80 16.10
N GLY A 576 10.96 -15.21 16.59
CA GLY A 576 11.46 -14.64 17.83
C GLY A 576 11.85 -13.17 17.73
N ALA A 577 12.39 -12.76 16.58
CA ALA A 577 12.70 -11.36 16.31
C ALA A 577 11.43 -10.51 16.25
N LEU A 578 10.43 -10.94 15.48
CA LEU A 578 9.14 -10.25 15.40
C LEU A 578 8.42 -10.20 16.75
N TRP A 579 8.38 -11.31 17.48
CA TRP A 579 7.75 -11.37 18.80
C TRP A 579 8.37 -10.35 19.75
N LEU A 580 9.70 -10.23 19.77
CA LEU A 580 10.41 -9.25 20.60
C LEU A 580 10.02 -7.81 20.25
N LEU A 581 9.94 -7.48 18.95
CA LEU A 581 9.52 -6.15 18.50
C LEU A 581 8.11 -5.83 18.98
N VAL A 582 7.15 -6.70 18.68
CA VAL A 582 5.75 -6.50 19.03
C VAL A 582 5.56 -6.35 20.54
N HIS A 583 6.21 -7.19 21.36
CA HIS A 583 6.07 -7.14 22.82
C HIS A 583 6.80 -5.95 23.46
N THR A 584 7.88 -5.47 22.84
CA THR A 584 8.58 -4.27 23.31
C THR A 584 7.70 -3.03 23.12
N TYR A 585 7.09 -2.88 21.94
CA TYR A 585 6.25 -1.72 21.66
C TYR A 585 4.88 -1.81 22.36
N SER A 586 4.26 -3.00 22.44
CA SER A 586 3.00 -3.13 23.16
C SER A 586 3.16 -2.89 24.68
N ALA A 587 4.26 -3.36 25.29
CA ALA A 587 4.55 -3.06 26.69
C ALA A 587 4.80 -1.58 26.93
N LEU A 588 5.44 -0.88 25.98
CA LEU A 588 5.58 0.57 26.05
C LEU A 588 4.21 1.26 26.08
N LEU A 589 3.29 0.89 25.17
CA LEU A 589 1.94 1.42 25.15
C LEU A 589 1.17 1.11 26.45
N SER A 590 1.27 -0.12 26.97
CA SER A 590 0.68 -0.47 28.27
C SER A 590 1.21 0.39 29.43
N ARG A 591 2.49 0.77 29.42
CA ARG A 591 3.05 1.66 30.44
C ARG A 591 2.54 3.09 30.30
N ILE A 592 2.35 3.57 29.07
CA ILE A 592 1.71 4.87 28.82
C ILE A 592 0.29 4.89 29.41
N GLU A 593 -0.49 3.81 29.21
CA GLU A 593 -1.81 3.67 29.85
C GLU A 593 -1.72 3.63 31.38
N ALA A 594 -0.72 2.92 31.93
CA ALA A 594 -0.56 2.74 33.37
C ALA A 594 -0.23 4.04 34.12
N VAL A 595 0.35 5.02 33.44
CA VAL A 595 0.59 6.38 33.96
C VAL A 595 -0.51 7.37 33.57
N ASP A 596 -1.67 6.87 33.11
CA ASP A 596 -2.81 7.67 32.65
C ASP A 596 -2.41 8.75 31.64
N PHE A 597 -1.60 8.36 30.65
CA PHE A 597 -1.15 9.25 29.57
C PHE A 597 -0.40 10.51 30.05
N ALA A 598 0.23 10.46 31.23
CA ALA A 598 1.13 11.51 31.72
C ALA A 598 2.47 11.53 30.96
N VAL A 599 2.43 11.71 29.64
CA VAL A 599 3.59 11.64 28.72
C VAL A 599 4.36 12.97 28.55
N PHE A 600 3.92 14.03 29.24
CA PHE A 600 4.51 15.37 29.17
C PHE A 600 5.73 15.54 30.09
N GLY A 601 5.89 14.62 31.06
CA GLY A 601 7.01 14.60 31.99
C GLY A 601 8.17 13.72 31.49
N GLU A 602 8.64 12.80 32.33
CA GLU A 602 9.71 11.88 31.91
C GLU A 602 9.25 10.93 30.79
N ARG A 603 10.05 10.86 29.72
CA ARG A 603 9.78 9.96 28.59
C ARG A 603 9.62 8.52 29.06
N VAL A 604 8.46 7.92 28.77
CA VAL A 604 8.16 6.54 29.14
C VAL A 604 9.11 5.60 28.39
N ARG A 605 9.83 4.75 29.15
CA ARG A 605 10.81 3.78 28.62
C ARG A 605 10.60 2.42 29.28
N LEU A 606 11.01 1.34 28.63
CA LEU A 606 11.04 0.03 29.29
C LEU A 606 12.28 -0.14 30.19
N PRO A 607 12.15 -0.70 31.42
CA PRO A 607 13.30 -0.99 32.28
C PRO A 607 14.21 -2.05 31.66
N LYS A 608 15.51 -1.99 31.95
CA LYS A 608 16.50 -2.97 31.42
C LYS A 608 16.13 -4.41 31.75
N ALA A 609 15.63 -4.68 32.97
CA ALA A 609 15.23 -6.02 33.39
C ALA A 609 14.08 -6.59 32.55
N GLU A 610 13.08 -5.77 32.23
CA GLU A 610 11.93 -6.18 31.42
C GLU A 610 12.34 -6.42 29.96
N LYS A 611 13.19 -5.55 29.39
CA LYS A 611 13.80 -5.78 28.07
C LYS A 611 14.57 -7.09 28.02
N MET A 612 15.38 -7.37 29.05
CA MET A 612 16.14 -8.61 29.12
C MET A 612 15.26 -9.85 29.27
N MET A 613 14.15 -9.74 30.01
CA MET A 613 13.15 -10.78 30.09
C MET A 613 12.53 -11.08 28.72
N PHE A 614 12.16 -10.06 27.94
CA PHE A 614 11.66 -10.27 26.58
C PHE A 614 12.70 -10.93 25.68
N ILE A 615 13.96 -10.48 25.70
CA ILE A 615 15.03 -11.12 24.92
C ILE A 615 15.21 -12.59 25.32
N ALA A 616 15.18 -12.90 26.63
CA ALA A 616 15.33 -14.26 27.13
C ALA A 616 14.14 -15.15 26.71
N LYS A 617 12.89 -14.69 26.92
CA LYS A 617 11.70 -15.38 26.40
C LYS A 617 11.82 -15.59 24.89
N ALA A 618 12.37 -14.58 24.21
CA ALA A 618 12.46 -14.59 22.78
C ALA A 618 13.51 -15.57 22.22
N ARG A 619 14.56 -15.84 22.99
CA ARG A 619 15.62 -16.77 22.62
C ARG A 619 15.26 -18.22 22.92
N PHE A 620 14.54 -18.47 24.02
CA PHE A 620 14.25 -19.82 24.51
C PHE A 620 12.91 -20.40 24.02
N GLY A 621 12.34 -19.84 22.95
CA GLY A 621 11.15 -20.43 22.32
C GLY A 621 9.86 -20.32 23.14
N ARG A 622 9.85 -19.57 24.26
CA ARG A 622 8.65 -19.33 25.09
C ARG A 622 7.77 -18.21 24.50
N HIS A 623 7.61 -18.21 23.18
CA HIS A 623 6.84 -17.20 22.43
C HIS A 623 5.36 -17.51 22.31
N THR A 624 4.92 -18.66 22.82
CA THR A 624 3.54 -19.13 22.65
C THR A 624 2.54 -18.35 23.51
N GLU A 625 1.55 -17.79 22.83
CA GLU A 625 0.15 -17.58 23.23
C GLU A 625 -0.20 -16.69 24.43
N GLU A 626 0.67 -15.76 24.86
CA GLU A 626 0.14 -14.65 25.67
C GLU A 626 -0.50 -13.64 24.71
N ASN A 627 -1.83 -13.74 24.53
CA ASN A 627 -2.58 -12.75 23.76
C ASN A 627 -2.32 -11.37 24.38
N ILE A 628 -1.76 -10.46 23.58
CA ILE A 628 -1.32 -9.14 24.05
C ILE A 628 -2.50 -8.37 24.66
N LEU A 629 -3.70 -8.53 24.12
CA LEU A 629 -4.92 -7.94 24.67
C LEU A 629 -5.34 -8.58 25.98
N GLU A 630 -5.23 -9.90 26.13
CA GLU A 630 -5.54 -10.56 27.41
C GLU A 630 -4.58 -10.09 28.50
N LYS A 631 -3.29 -9.93 28.16
CA LYS A 631 -2.30 -9.36 29.07
C LYS A 631 -2.66 -7.92 29.44
N ARG A 632 -2.94 -7.05 28.45
CA ARG A 632 -3.39 -5.68 28.67
C ARG A 632 -4.61 -5.61 29.59
N ASN A 633 -5.63 -6.42 29.31
CA ASN A 633 -6.87 -6.47 30.08
C ASN A 633 -6.63 -6.97 31.51
N ARG A 634 -5.77 -7.98 31.69
CA ARG A 634 -5.35 -8.46 33.01
C ARG A 634 -4.60 -7.38 33.79
N ASP A 635 -3.69 -6.65 33.14
CA ASP A 635 -2.91 -5.59 33.76
C ASP A 635 -3.79 -4.38 34.13
N ARG A 636 -4.75 -4.00 33.27
CA ARG A 636 -5.80 -3.00 33.58
C ARG A 636 -6.62 -3.40 34.81
N ARG A 637 -7.07 -4.66 34.90
CA ARG A 637 -7.82 -5.18 36.07
C ARG A 637 -6.98 -5.13 37.35
N ARG A 638 -5.68 -5.43 37.27
CA ARG A 638 -4.76 -5.34 38.42
C ARG A 638 -4.56 -3.91 38.90
N ALA A 639 -4.36 -2.97 37.97
CA ALA A 639 -4.20 -1.55 38.28
C ALA A 639 -5.49 -0.93 38.87
N GLY A 640 -6.67 -1.32 38.37
CA GLY A 640 -7.96 -0.90 38.93
C GLY A 640 -8.31 -1.55 40.29
N GLY A 641 -7.78 -2.74 40.56
CA GLY A 641 -8.03 -3.49 41.81
C GLY A 641 -7.32 -2.93 43.05
N THR A 642 -6.30 -2.10 42.89
CA THR A 642 -5.56 -1.48 44.00
C THR A 642 -6.18 -0.17 44.52
N GLY A 643 -7.28 0.31 43.91
CA GLY A 643 -7.90 1.61 44.24
C GLY A 643 -9.21 1.58 45.06
N SER A 644 -9.83 0.43 45.29
CA SER A 644 -11.18 0.34 45.91
C SER A 644 -11.20 -0.30 47.31
N ARG A 645 -10.21 0.04 48.14
CA ARG A 645 -10.29 -0.17 49.60
C ARG A 645 -9.82 1.08 50.35
N ARG A 646 -10.48 2.21 50.12
CA ARG A 646 -10.53 3.26 51.15
C ARG A 646 -11.79 3.04 51.98
N ARG A 647 -11.53 2.74 53.26
CA ARG A 647 -12.49 2.45 54.32
C ARG A 647 -13.62 3.46 54.34
N VAL A 648 -14.85 2.94 54.37
CA VAL A 648 -15.96 3.58 55.08
C VAL A 648 -15.56 3.56 56.56
N GLY A 649 -15.47 4.74 57.16
CA GLY A 649 -15.10 4.96 58.55
C GLY A 649 -15.13 6.45 58.84
#